data_AF-V2Y9J6-F1
#
_entry.id   AF-V2Y9J6-F1
#
_cell.length_a   1.000
_cell.length_b   1.000
_cell.length_c   1.000
_cell.angle_alpha   90.00
_cell.angle_beta   90.00
_cell.angle_gamma   90.00
#
_symmetry.space_group_name_H-M   'P 1'
#
loop_
_entity.id
_entity.type
_entity.pdbx_description
1 polymer ?
#
loop_
_entity_poly.entity_id
_entity_poly.type
_entity_poly.pdbx_seq_one_letter_code
_entity_poly.pdbx_strand_id
1 'polypeptide(L)'
;MEVSMAGKLEKAVEIYRSLGYEETDFEDILNLGTGSSEEQKIAREGLKTGEWLELKQLSENSYGFVPVVDVDLGKLAIFAIRVGVDAKRAAHILRRGSEVALKAVESRGETYAMNFIKAACTSNRRIWEHSLSVLGTLAIKLVHQMNLDIPESVEYMKDWAAVAAMVLGSERKEQNFDEGFAPAKEDIIRRFIEHIEMGISVNVPSTGPFSKVLIWGVENNVLTKEAAMEQVFYALNIAQRPGDRKELMNILEQIGLTDDDIRSRAETIIPLLGLGETALLERFAPVLIENASEDLLYQVLISCSFAKVKKIKKMILNAALKREKPKSAKEYEEWILLYKQDEDKSISKLADSLEKAWGLELEKEDVKEEVQGLWRETPKLWELPEFEIGEISPEALTDLVAVISERKECVEDITFERLIAMANNIAYKNPNEAKMSLAGISNNDSSGILALGIWAKNLENNICPDRMREVWDGEKQVLRIVYGELLYTRNIVLFTSINKWPCLLSTPSYEDLSIGLSDLINRLLIYKNENLSYVSEPDLQLALTRLDIDSVTEKDAKEYLEKLNDINLKILLPSGELLQDEYGNDVLVGEIIVEYLKDPYIEPEFTPGKTSCWKVELDMPKSLKALPNRFSYSNDSMFSMFPTWGDYALTAVHRDCEVYHGQGIILRQIARRRKPITKGALMNWLAIESNLSDENAEDVINATHEAWERGLLLPDTADISYLDWNGDTPSNLASMALSMECMAKDGMLSVVWQAACDTVEVSLGAPRMLTGTAEVVKFLRDYLDEVIIAVQNKFAPNSVLEMKAVKNLAAKSGASKAVGYAKEIVNKLKSFDTEIIKEPENSEEASDTPISKNDFDEVWVTLPEPKTLIPDNVSMSVKTVEIRKNEKVFQFNLNLPDVPEYEYQITIAGWIYGLRNEGQISAFRANHNGEIIDEEEKSVWLHYDNIKKKIVVSRFRNWRNEENGPLEGESTPYSKTLLTIAVALLAQDGESIYGAKSLTKELIKTGELNVESLRDITRELLLHEDISPAKLVRVVEKERELLSVLWVMLSECIKYAGAKTVKDNKPPVWINRILDICIYYADYLKEAAGRGFIPPEDAKWQGLLEIANSTAKSAAIKKAKILVKILGLRE
;
A
#
# COMPACT_ATOMS: atom_id res chain seq x y z
N MET A 1 -47.33 1.12 -15.88
CA MET A 1 -48.12 1.26 -14.63
C MET A 1 -47.13 1.14 -13.48
N GLU A 2 -46.29 2.16 -13.37
CA GLU A 2 -45.27 2.31 -12.33
C GLU A 2 -45.91 3.08 -11.18
N VAL A 3 -46.04 2.42 -10.03
CA VAL A 3 -46.13 3.12 -8.76
C VAL A 3 -44.70 3.13 -8.23
N SER A 4 -44.08 4.31 -8.20
CA SER A 4 -42.68 4.52 -7.83
C SER A 4 -42.34 3.83 -6.50
N MET A 5 -41.13 3.26 -6.40
CA MET A 5 -40.59 2.71 -5.14
C MET A 5 -40.53 3.76 -4.03
N ALA A 6 -40.39 5.06 -4.37
CA ALA A 6 -40.46 6.18 -3.44
C ALA A 6 -41.82 6.25 -2.69
N GLY A 7 -42.94 6.00 -3.39
CA GLY A 7 -44.26 6.06 -2.79
C GLY A 7 -44.59 4.93 -1.81
N LYS A 8 -43.79 3.86 -1.73
CA LYS A 8 -43.99 2.77 -0.74
C LYS A 8 -43.29 3.06 0.59
N LEU A 9 -42.09 3.64 0.56
CA LEU A 9 -41.38 4.05 1.77
C LEU A 9 -42.10 5.21 2.46
N GLU A 10 -42.57 6.21 1.69
CA GLU A 10 -43.36 7.32 2.21
C GLU A 10 -44.63 6.85 2.93
N LYS A 11 -45.37 5.90 2.35
CA LYS A 11 -46.54 5.29 3.00
C LYS A 11 -46.20 4.54 4.28
N ALA A 12 -45.04 3.88 4.33
CA ALA A 12 -44.59 3.23 5.55
C ALA A 12 -44.24 4.26 6.64
N VAL A 13 -43.66 5.40 6.25
CA VAL A 13 -43.37 6.53 7.14
C VAL A 13 -44.66 7.21 7.62
N GLU A 14 -45.67 7.34 6.78
CA GLU A 14 -47.00 7.84 7.18
C GLU A 14 -47.64 6.96 8.27
N ILE A 15 -47.59 5.64 8.10
CA ILE A 15 -48.09 4.67 9.10
C ILE A 15 -47.28 4.76 10.39
N TYR A 16 -45.95 4.83 10.28
CA TYR A 16 -45.04 5.01 11.41
C TYR A 16 -45.40 6.28 12.23
N ARG A 17 -45.66 7.41 11.55
CA ARG A 17 -46.08 8.67 12.19
C ARG A 17 -47.48 8.59 12.78
N SER A 18 -48.44 7.98 12.08
CA SER A 18 -49.83 7.86 12.57
C SER A 18 -49.94 7.00 13.83
N LEU A 19 -49.00 6.07 14.02
CA LEU A 19 -48.88 5.24 15.22
C LEU A 19 -48.12 5.93 16.38
N GLY A 20 -47.62 7.15 16.17
CA GLY A 20 -47.00 7.98 17.20
C GLY A 20 -45.53 7.67 17.49
N TYR A 21 -44.83 6.93 16.63
CA TYR A 21 -43.42 6.58 16.87
C TYR A 21 -42.48 7.79 16.81
N GLU A 22 -42.74 8.79 15.98
CA GLU A 22 -41.87 9.97 15.85
C GLU A 22 -41.82 10.75 17.17
N GLU A 23 -43.00 11.01 17.75
CA GLU A 23 -43.18 11.86 18.94
C GLU A 23 -42.89 11.14 20.26
N THR A 24 -42.77 9.82 20.25
CA THR A 24 -42.52 9.02 21.46
C THR A 24 -41.02 8.88 21.70
N ASP A 25 -40.58 9.03 22.95
CA ASP A 25 -39.18 8.84 23.32
C ASP A 25 -38.69 7.42 22.98
N PHE A 26 -37.42 7.31 22.55
CA PHE A 26 -36.86 6.07 22.02
C PHE A 26 -37.01 4.86 22.98
N GLU A 27 -36.89 5.09 24.28
CA GLU A 27 -37.01 4.04 25.32
C GLU A 27 -38.45 3.48 25.46
N ASP A 28 -39.47 4.28 25.10
CA ASP A 28 -40.89 3.93 25.29
C ASP A 28 -41.57 3.44 24.00
N ILE A 29 -40.89 3.46 22.86
CA ILE A 29 -41.51 3.14 21.55
C ILE A 29 -42.04 1.71 21.44
N LEU A 30 -41.57 0.78 22.28
CA LEU A 30 -42.09 -0.59 22.32
C LEU A 30 -43.51 -0.68 22.88
N ASN A 31 -43.96 0.33 23.63
CA ASN A 31 -45.32 0.40 24.17
C ASN A 31 -46.37 0.73 23.10
N LEU A 32 -45.94 1.25 21.93
CA LEU A 32 -46.81 1.56 20.80
C LEU A 32 -47.25 0.29 20.06
N GLY A 33 -48.38 0.35 19.36
CA GLY A 33 -48.84 -0.72 18.47
C GLY A 33 -48.06 -0.78 17.15
N THR A 34 -48.32 -1.80 16.33
CA THR A 34 -47.75 -1.95 14.98
C THR A 34 -48.77 -1.68 13.87
N GLY A 35 -49.96 -1.17 14.22
CA GLY A 35 -51.08 -0.96 13.29
C GLY A 35 -51.86 -2.25 12.99
N SER A 36 -52.88 -2.12 12.15
CA SER A 36 -53.69 -3.23 11.62
C SER A 36 -52.87 -4.16 10.72
N SER A 37 -53.39 -5.36 10.45
CA SER A 37 -52.69 -6.33 9.58
C SER A 37 -52.40 -5.80 8.17
N GLU A 38 -53.26 -4.93 7.64
CA GLU A 38 -53.06 -4.31 6.31
C GLU A 38 -51.98 -3.21 6.36
N GLU A 39 -52.00 -2.37 7.40
CA GLU A 39 -50.95 -1.35 7.62
C GLU A 39 -49.59 -2.00 7.84
N GLN A 40 -49.50 -3.09 8.61
CA GLN A 40 -48.26 -3.85 8.80
C GLN A 40 -47.72 -4.40 7.48
N LYS A 41 -48.60 -4.89 6.59
CA LYS A 41 -48.19 -5.40 5.28
C LYS A 41 -47.62 -4.29 4.40
N ILE A 42 -48.30 -3.14 4.34
CA ILE A 42 -47.86 -1.96 3.59
C ILE A 42 -46.53 -1.43 4.13
N ALA A 43 -46.43 -1.25 5.45
CA ALA A 43 -45.22 -0.78 6.10
C ALA A 43 -44.04 -1.74 5.84
N ARG A 44 -44.24 -3.05 6.00
CA ARG A 44 -43.21 -4.05 5.73
C ARG A 44 -42.73 -4.03 4.28
N GLU A 45 -43.63 -3.92 3.31
CA GLU A 45 -43.24 -3.84 1.90
C GLU A 45 -42.40 -2.59 1.59
N GLY A 46 -42.77 -1.43 2.14
CA GLY A 46 -42.00 -0.19 1.97
C GLY A 46 -40.65 -0.22 2.67
N LEU A 47 -40.58 -0.72 3.90
CA LEU A 47 -39.37 -0.71 4.72
C LEU A 47 -38.37 -1.81 4.31
N LYS A 48 -38.84 -2.89 3.68
CA LYS A 48 -37.99 -3.98 3.20
C LYS A 48 -37.12 -3.58 2.00
N THR A 49 -37.66 -2.79 1.07
CA THR A 49 -36.98 -2.46 -0.20
C THR A 49 -36.69 -0.98 -0.39
N GLY A 50 -37.21 -0.10 0.46
CA GLY A 50 -36.98 1.34 0.36
C GLY A 50 -35.54 1.71 0.69
N GLU A 51 -34.96 2.64 -0.06
CA GLU A 51 -33.67 3.26 0.25
C GLU A 51 -33.83 4.27 1.39
N TRP A 52 -33.19 4.01 2.54
CA TRP A 52 -33.31 4.88 3.71
C TRP A 52 -32.23 5.94 3.74
N LEU A 53 -31.14 5.70 3.01
CA LEU A 53 -29.94 6.52 2.99
C LEU A 53 -29.50 6.73 1.55
N GLU A 54 -29.07 7.93 1.24
CA GLU A 54 -28.50 8.31 -0.05
C GLU A 54 -27.08 8.82 0.18
N LEU A 55 -26.13 8.39 -0.64
CA LEU A 55 -24.77 8.91 -0.58
C LEU A 55 -24.75 10.31 -1.20
N LYS A 56 -24.52 11.34 -0.37
CA LYS A 56 -24.37 12.72 -0.83
C LYS A 56 -23.02 13.28 -0.43
N GLN A 57 -22.54 14.25 -1.21
CA GLN A 57 -21.36 15.01 -0.86
C GLN A 57 -21.70 15.89 0.34
N LEU A 58 -21.01 15.69 1.47
CA LEU A 58 -21.18 16.48 2.69
C LEU A 58 -20.31 17.73 2.69
N SER A 59 -19.15 17.68 2.01
CA SER A 59 -18.25 18.82 1.79
C SER A 59 -17.41 18.60 0.53
N GLU A 60 -16.63 19.61 0.13
CA GLU A 60 -15.78 19.59 -1.06
C GLU A 60 -14.91 18.32 -1.17
N ASN A 61 -14.46 17.77 -0.04
CA ASN A 61 -13.63 16.56 0.03
C ASN A 61 -14.25 15.40 0.82
N SER A 62 -15.56 15.40 1.10
CA SER A 62 -16.19 14.31 1.83
C SER A 62 -17.57 13.92 1.30
N TYR A 63 -17.79 12.61 1.20
CA TYR A 63 -19.09 12.00 0.93
C TYR A 63 -19.60 11.33 2.20
N GLY A 64 -20.91 11.33 2.37
CA GLY A 64 -21.55 10.65 3.49
C GLY A 64 -23.02 10.34 3.23
N PHE A 65 -23.55 9.43 4.02
CA PHE A 65 -24.92 8.95 3.88
C PHE A 65 -25.90 9.89 4.58
N VAL A 66 -26.82 10.49 3.82
CA VAL A 66 -27.91 11.31 4.35
C VAL A 66 -29.23 10.52 4.34
N PRO A 67 -30.14 10.72 5.30
CA PRO A 67 -31.48 10.15 5.26
C PRO A 67 -32.26 10.56 4.00
N VAL A 68 -32.92 9.60 3.36
CA VAL A 68 -33.86 9.86 2.24
C VAL A 68 -35.19 10.39 2.75
N VAL A 69 -35.55 10.03 3.98
CA VAL A 69 -36.79 10.43 4.67
C VAL A 69 -36.44 11.18 5.95
N ASP A 70 -37.19 12.24 6.23
CA ASP A 70 -37.03 13.10 7.41
C ASP A 70 -37.71 12.48 8.64
N VAL A 71 -37.07 11.46 9.23
CA VAL A 71 -37.51 10.75 10.44
C VAL A 71 -36.31 10.23 11.24
N ASP A 72 -36.51 9.95 12.52
CA ASP A 72 -35.52 9.22 13.33
C ASP A 72 -35.34 7.78 12.80
N LEU A 73 -34.22 7.56 12.11
CA LEU A 73 -33.88 6.26 11.51
C LEU A 73 -33.73 5.15 12.55
N GLY A 74 -33.34 5.47 13.78
CA GLY A 74 -33.26 4.50 14.88
C GLY A 74 -34.65 4.01 15.26
N LYS A 75 -35.59 4.93 15.49
CA LYS A 75 -36.99 4.58 15.79
C LYS A 75 -37.66 3.85 14.61
N LEU A 76 -37.41 4.30 13.38
CA LEU A 76 -37.93 3.66 12.17
C LEU A 76 -37.40 2.23 12.03
N ALA A 77 -36.14 1.97 12.35
CA ALA A 77 -35.55 0.63 12.35
C ALA A 77 -36.24 -0.30 13.36
N ILE A 78 -36.55 0.18 14.57
CA ILE A 78 -37.30 -0.60 15.57
C ILE A 78 -38.71 -0.91 15.05
N PHE A 79 -39.41 0.07 14.49
CA PHE A 79 -40.72 -0.17 13.86
C PHE A 79 -40.64 -1.21 12.74
N ALA A 80 -39.63 -1.13 11.86
CA ALA A 80 -39.39 -2.07 10.77
C ALA A 80 -39.23 -3.52 11.27
N ILE A 81 -38.47 -3.72 12.36
CA ILE A 81 -38.31 -5.05 13.00
C ILE A 81 -39.67 -5.55 13.49
N ARG A 82 -40.44 -4.70 14.18
CA ARG A 82 -41.74 -5.06 14.76
C ARG A 82 -42.80 -5.40 13.71
N VAL A 83 -42.82 -4.73 12.56
CA VAL A 83 -43.74 -5.05 11.44
C VAL A 83 -43.26 -6.23 10.57
N GLY A 84 -42.06 -6.76 10.85
CA GLY A 84 -41.57 -8.01 10.28
C GLY A 84 -40.72 -7.89 9.03
N VAL A 85 -39.91 -6.83 8.93
CA VAL A 85 -38.78 -6.77 7.99
C VAL A 85 -37.76 -7.86 8.33
N ASP A 86 -37.09 -8.42 7.33
CA ASP A 86 -36.14 -9.51 7.52
C ASP A 86 -34.90 -9.10 8.31
N ALA A 87 -34.27 -10.09 8.96
CA ALA A 87 -33.17 -9.87 9.89
C ALA A 87 -31.92 -9.25 9.25
N LYS A 88 -31.64 -9.57 7.97
CA LYS A 88 -30.50 -9.01 7.23
C LYS A 88 -30.71 -7.52 7.01
N ARG A 89 -31.90 -7.12 6.56
CA ARG A 89 -32.26 -5.71 6.39
C ARG A 89 -32.26 -4.99 7.73
N ALA A 90 -32.81 -5.59 8.79
CA ALA A 90 -32.81 -5.03 10.14
C ALA A 90 -31.41 -4.74 10.67
N ALA A 91 -30.46 -5.67 10.50
CA ALA A 91 -29.07 -5.45 10.89
C ALA A 91 -28.42 -4.32 10.09
N HIS A 92 -28.77 -4.17 8.80
CA HIS A 92 -28.24 -3.12 7.95
C HIS A 92 -28.70 -1.71 8.38
N ILE A 93 -29.98 -1.56 8.71
CA ILE A 93 -30.59 -0.26 9.06
C ILE A 93 -30.37 0.15 10.53
N LEU A 94 -30.13 -0.80 11.43
CA LEU A 94 -29.75 -0.49 12.82
C LEU A 94 -28.32 0.03 12.91
N ARG A 95 -28.16 1.20 13.53
CA ARG A 95 -26.88 1.91 13.67
C ARG A 95 -26.20 1.72 15.03
N ARG A 96 -26.89 1.19 16.04
CA ARG A 96 -26.32 0.90 17.36
C ARG A 96 -27.18 -0.12 18.11
N GLY A 97 -26.58 -0.86 19.05
CA GLY A 97 -27.31 -1.68 20.00
C GLY A 97 -28.00 -0.84 21.08
N SER A 98 -29.16 -1.31 21.56
CA SER A 98 -29.90 -0.74 22.68
C SER A 98 -30.84 -1.78 23.30
N GLU A 99 -31.34 -1.51 24.51
CA GLU A 99 -32.30 -2.41 25.19
C GLU A 99 -33.62 -2.51 24.43
N VAL A 100 -34.01 -1.42 23.75
CA VAL A 100 -35.15 -1.35 22.84
C VAL A 100 -34.95 -2.27 21.63
N ALA A 101 -33.77 -2.22 21.00
CA ALA A 101 -33.43 -3.09 19.87
C ALA A 101 -33.37 -4.57 20.26
N LEU A 102 -32.81 -4.86 21.43
CA LEU A 102 -32.74 -6.20 22.02
C LEU A 102 -34.14 -6.82 22.12
N LYS A 103 -35.04 -6.18 22.86
CA LYS A 103 -36.43 -6.64 23.02
C LYS A 103 -37.19 -6.73 21.69
N ALA A 104 -36.95 -5.81 20.77
CA ALA A 104 -37.58 -5.85 19.44
C ALA A 104 -37.16 -7.09 18.65
N VAL A 105 -35.86 -7.44 18.65
CA VAL A 105 -35.34 -8.64 17.97
C VAL A 105 -35.78 -9.92 18.70
N GLU A 106 -35.74 -9.96 20.02
CA GLU A 106 -36.18 -11.11 20.83
C GLU A 106 -37.65 -11.48 20.55
N SER A 107 -38.52 -10.49 20.42
CA SER A 107 -39.96 -10.69 20.15
C SER A 107 -40.24 -11.41 18.83
N ARG A 108 -39.26 -11.49 17.93
CA ARG A 108 -39.35 -12.15 16.62
C ARG A 108 -38.94 -13.62 16.66
N GLY A 109 -38.44 -14.11 17.80
CA GLY A 109 -38.07 -15.50 18.03
C GLY A 109 -36.63 -15.86 17.63
N GLU A 110 -36.19 -17.03 18.09
CA GLU A 110 -34.80 -17.51 18.01
C GLU A 110 -34.24 -17.55 16.58
N THR A 111 -35.03 -18.03 15.62
CA THR A 111 -34.61 -18.11 14.20
C THR A 111 -34.33 -16.72 13.62
N TYR A 112 -35.12 -15.72 14.00
CA TYR A 112 -34.90 -14.34 13.54
C TYR A 112 -33.64 -13.75 14.19
N ALA A 113 -33.46 -13.94 15.49
CA ALA A 113 -32.30 -13.49 16.23
C ALA A 113 -30.99 -14.09 15.68
N MET A 114 -30.95 -15.39 15.37
CA MET A 114 -29.77 -16.02 14.78
C MET A 114 -29.43 -15.48 13.38
N ASN A 115 -30.44 -15.25 12.53
CA ASN A 115 -30.23 -14.63 11.22
C ASN A 115 -29.78 -13.16 11.35
N PHE A 116 -30.24 -12.47 12.39
CA PHE A 116 -29.83 -11.10 12.70
C PHE A 116 -28.36 -11.06 13.12
N ILE A 117 -27.95 -11.93 14.05
CA ILE A 117 -26.56 -12.05 14.53
C ILE A 117 -25.61 -12.30 13.36
N LYS A 118 -25.95 -13.22 12.46
CA LYS A 118 -25.15 -13.50 11.25
C LYS A 118 -24.96 -12.28 10.35
N ALA A 119 -25.97 -11.40 10.25
CA ALA A 119 -25.88 -10.17 9.45
C ALA A 119 -25.21 -9.01 10.20
N ALA A 120 -25.34 -8.98 11.53
CA ALA A 120 -24.81 -7.94 12.40
C ALA A 120 -23.30 -8.06 12.61
N CYS A 121 -22.80 -9.28 12.80
CA CYS A 121 -21.40 -9.60 13.07
C CYS A 121 -20.64 -9.83 11.75
N THR A 122 -20.14 -8.75 11.14
CA THR A 122 -19.42 -8.77 9.85
C THR A 122 -18.25 -7.79 9.86
N SER A 123 -17.23 -8.07 9.04
CA SER A 123 -15.98 -7.30 9.00
C SER A 123 -16.19 -5.83 8.57
N ASN A 124 -17.06 -5.58 7.60
CA ASN A 124 -17.40 -4.23 7.11
C ASN A 124 -18.20 -3.37 8.11
N ARG A 125 -18.57 -3.94 9.26
CA ARG A 125 -19.25 -3.23 10.35
C ARG A 125 -18.34 -3.01 11.57
N ARG A 126 -17.04 -3.20 11.41
CA ARG A 126 -15.99 -2.91 12.41
C ARG A 126 -15.14 -1.74 11.96
N ILE A 127 -14.52 -1.06 12.91
CA ILE A 127 -13.59 0.06 12.63
C ILE A 127 -12.19 -0.51 12.34
N TRP A 128 -11.80 -1.53 13.10
CA TRP A 128 -10.52 -2.25 12.99
C TRP A 128 -10.75 -3.76 13.01
N GLU A 129 -9.79 -4.55 12.49
CA GLU A 129 -9.90 -6.02 12.35
C GLU A 129 -10.27 -6.74 13.66
N HIS A 130 -9.77 -6.26 14.81
CA HIS A 130 -9.98 -6.86 16.12
C HIS A 130 -10.93 -6.06 17.02
N SER A 131 -11.52 -4.97 16.52
CA SER A 131 -12.45 -4.13 17.28
C SER A 131 -13.87 -4.68 17.29
N LEU A 132 -14.67 -4.20 18.24
CA LEU A 132 -16.10 -4.51 18.34
C LEU A 132 -16.90 -3.97 17.13
N SER A 133 -17.74 -4.81 16.53
CA SER A 133 -18.67 -4.39 15.47
C SER A 133 -19.78 -3.50 16.04
N VAL A 134 -20.37 -2.67 15.18
CA VAL A 134 -21.42 -1.70 15.55
C VAL A 134 -22.58 -2.32 16.35
N LEU A 135 -22.91 -3.59 16.10
CA LEU A 135 -24.00 -4.33 16.76
C LEU A 135 -23.50 -5.51 17.60
N GLY A 136 -22.19 -5.62 17.86
CA GLY A 136 -21.58 -6.76 18.54
C GLY A 136 -22.13 -7.00 19.95
N THR A 137 -22.24 -5.95 20.77
CA THR A 137 -22.83 -6.05 22.12
C THR A 137 -24.27 -6.55 22.10
N LEU A 138 -25.06 -6.09 21.12
CA LEU A 138 -26.45 -6.53 20.95
C LEU A 138 -26.52 -8.02 20.59
N ALA A 139 -25.67 -8.46 19.66
CA ALA A 139 -25.58 -9.87 19.26
C ALA A 139 -25.22 -10.78 20.44
N ILE A 140 -24.27 -10.38 21.27
CA ILE A 140 -23.85 -11.14 22.46
C ILE A 140 -25.00 -11.20 23.48
N LYS A 141 -25.65 -10.06 23.79
CA LYS A 141 -26.81 -10.08 24.71
C LYS A 141 -27.93 -10.98 24.20
N LEU A 142 -28.22 -11.00 22.90
CA LEU A 142 -29.18 -11.94 22.31
C LEU A 142 -28.80 -13.41 22.55
N VAL A 143 -27.53 -13.79 22.31
CA VAL A 143 -27.05 -15.16 22.55
C VAL A 143 -27.21 -15.56 24.02
N HIS A 144 -26.86 -14.68 24.95
CA HIS A 144 -26.93 -14.98 26.37
C HIS A 144 -28.37 -14.96 26.93
N GLN A 145 -29.18 -13.96 26.59
CA GLN A 145 -30.55 -13.79 27.13
C GLN A 145 -31.55 -14.80 26.56
N MET A 146 -31.45 -15.09 25.25
CA MET A 146 -32.31 -16.10 24.61
C MET A 146 -31.72 -17.52 24.69
N ASN A 147 -30.52 -17.68 25.27
CA ASN A 147 -29.82 -18.97 25.38
C ASN A 147 -29.65 -19.69 24.02
N LEU A 148 -29.28 -18.93 22.99
CA LEU A 148 -29.08 -19.43 21.61
C LEU A 148 -27.79 -20.25 21.50
N ASP A 149 -27.67 -21.06 20.45
CA ASP A 149 -26.40 -21.68 20.08
C ASP A 149 -25.34 -20.62 19.78
N ILE A 150 -24.09 -20.86 20.19
CA ILE A 150 -22.97 -19.96 19.89
C ILE A 150 -22.73 -20.01 18.38
N PRO A 151 -22.77 -18.88 17.66
CA PRO A 151 -22.53 -18.86 16.23
C PRO A 151 -21.12 -19.39 15.88
N GLU A 152 -21.06 -20.36 14.98
CA GLU A 152 -19.84 -20.79 14.29
C GLU A 152 -19.38 -19.70 13.31
N SER A 153 -18.86 -18.59 13.84
CA SER A 153 -18.43 -17.43 13.07
C SER A 153 -17.26 -16.72 13.74
N VAL A 154 -16.16 -16.59 12.99
CA VAL A 154 -15.01 -15.77 13.40
C VAL A 154 -15.42 -14.36 13.77
N GLU A 155 -16.34 -13.77 13.00
CA GLU A 155 -16.77 -12.40 13.23
C GLU A 155 -17.59 -12.27 14.52
N TYR A 156 -18.49 -13.21 14.82
CA TYR A 156 -19.16 -13.20 16.12
C TYR A 156 -18.15 -13.37 17.27
N MET A 157 -17.18 -14.28 17.11
CA MET A 157 -16.21 -14.55 18.17
C MET A 157 -15.23 -13.38 18.40
N LYS A 158 -14.92 -12.57 17.38
CA LYS A 158 -14.21 -11.30 17.55
C LYS A 158 -15.01 -10.31 18.40
N ASP A 159 -16.32 -10.19 18.17
CA ASP A 159 -17.20 -9.36 19.02
C ASP A 159 -17.19 -9.86 20.46
N TRP A 160 -17.36 -11.17 20.65
CA TRP A 160 -17.36 -11.77 21.98
C TRP A 160 -16.04 -11.51 22.70
N ALA A 161 -14.90 -11.69 22.03
CA ALA A 161 -13.58 -11.44 22.61
C ALA A 161 -13.40 -9.98 23.03
N ALA A 162 -13.81 -9.02 22.19
CA ALA A 162 -13.72 -7.59 22.51
C ALA A 162 -14.61 -7.21 23.71
N VAL A 163 -15.86 -7.68 23.74
CA VAL A 163 -16.76 -7.44 24.88
C VAL A 163 -16.28 -8.13 26.15
N ALA A 164 -15.85 -9.38 26.07
CA ALA A 164 -15.33 -10.12 27.21
C ALA A 164 -14.09 -9.41 27.77
N ALA A 165 -13.16 -8.95 26.93
CA ALA A 165 -11.99 -8.21 27.38
C ALA A 165 -12.36 -6.93 28.14
N MET A 166 -13.34 -6.18 27.63
CA MET A 166 -13.86 -4.97 28.29
C MET A 166 -14.53 -5.28 29.64
N VAL A 167 -15.44 -6.25 29.67
CA VAL A 167 -16.24 -6.59 30.86
C VAL A 167 -15.38 -7.23 31.96
N LEU A 168 -14.34 -7.97 31.57
CA LEU A 168 -13.44 -8.66 32.49
C LEU A 168 -12.24 -7.80 32.94
N GLY A 169 -12.09 -6.60 32.36
CA GLY A 169 -11.08 -5.61 32.75
C GLY A 169 -9.68 -5.87 32.19
N SER A 170 -9.55 -6.49 31.01
CA SER A 170 -8.27 -6.88 30.41
C SER A 170 -7.76 -5.96 29.27
N GLU A 171 -8.53 -4.94 28.84
CA GLU A 171 -8.13 -3.98 27.79
C GLU A 171 -8.63 -2.53 28.01
N ARG A 172 -8.12 -1.59 27.19
CA ARG A 172 -8.56 -0.18 27.11
C ARG A 172 -9.93 -0.07 26.43
N LYS A 173 -10.60 1.07 26.67
CA LYS A 173 -11.93 1.43 26.13
C LYS A 173 -12.06 1.23 24.61
N GLU A 174 -12.96 0.33 24.23
CA GLU A 174 -13.41 0.09 22.85
C GLU A 174 -14.35 1.19 22.35
N GLN A 175 -14.20 1.62 21.09
CA GLN A 175 -14.92 2.78 20.55
C GLN A 175 -16.43 2.55 20.41
N ASN A 176 -16.83 1.34 20.03
CA ASN A 176 -18.24 0.95 19.86
C ASN A 176 -18.87 0.40 21.16
N PHE A 177 -18.12 0.34 22.26
CA PHE A 177 -18.60 -0.23 23.51
C PHE A 177 -19.41 0.78 24.31
N ASP A 178 -20.64 0.42 24.66
CA ASP A 178 -21.52 1.21 25.52
C ASP A 178 -21.58 0.59 26.91
N GLU A 179 -20.97 1.25 27.89
CA GLU A 179 -20.99 0.83 29.30
C GLU A 179 -22.42 0.75 29.85
N GLY A 180 -23.34 1.62 29.40
CA GLY A 180 -24.75 1.61 29.81
C GLY A 180 -25.56 0.45 29.23
N PHE A 181 -25.02 -0.27 28.23
CA PHE A 181 -25.67 -1.40 27.57
C PHE A 181 -24.81 -2.69 27.59
N ALA A 182 -23.75 -2.72 28.39
CA ALA A 182 -22.86 -3.88 28.51
C ALA A 182 -23.59 -5.12 29.08
N PRO A 183 -23.21 -6.35 28.67
CA PRO A 183 -23.66 -7.57 29.34
C PRO A 183 -23.08 -7.66 30.75
N ALA A 184 -23.77 -8.39 31.63
CA ALA A 184 -23.25 -8.65 32.97
C ALA A 184 -22.03 -9.57 32.91
N LYS A 185 -21.11 -9.42 33.87
CA LYS A 185 -19.91 -10.26 33.98
C LYS A 185 -20.28 -11.74 34.11
N GLU A 186 -21.34 -12.02 34.85
CA GLU A 186 -21.87 -13.37 35.07
C GLU A 186 -22.36 -14.02 33.77
N ASP A 187 -22.92 -13.24 32.84
CA ASP A 187 -23.39 -13.76 31.55
C ASP A 187 -22.22 -14.27 30.71
N ILE A 188 -21.12 -13.52 30.66
CA ILE A 188 -19.89 -13.90 29.96
C ILE A 188 -19.25 -15.14 30.59
N ILE A 189 -19.14 -15.17 31.93
CA ILE A 189 -18.52 -16.29 32.65
C ILE A 189 -19.34 -17.59 32.49
N ARG A 190 -20.67 -17.51 32.49
CA ARG A 190 -21.58 -18.68 32.42
C ARG A 190 -21.26 -19.62 31.25
N ARG A 191 -20.89 -19.06 30.09
CA ARG A 191 -20.61 -19.82 28.85
C ARG A 191 -19.18 -19.60 28.36
N PHE A 192 -18.26 -19.27 29.27
CA PHE A 192 -16.89 -18.90 28.92
C PHE A 192 -16.14 -20.02 28.19
N ILE A 193 -16.19 -21.24 28.74
CA ILE A 193 -15.49 -22.40 28.16
C ILE A 193 -16.02 -22.71 26.75
N GLU A 194 -17.34 -22.72 26.57
CA GLU A 194 -17.97 -22.96 25.26
C GLU A 194 -17.52 -21.92 24.21
N HIS A 195 -17.35 -20.66 24.60
CA HIS A 195 -16.87 -19.61 23.71
C HIS A 195 -15.36 -19.72 23.43
N ILE A 196 -14.54 -20.18 24.38
CA ILE A 196 -13.12 -20.46 24.10
C ILE A 196 -13.00 -21.61 23.09
N GLU A 197 -13.73 -22.70 23.29
CA GLU A 197 -13.74 -23.85 22.38
C GLU A 197 -14.23 -23.46 20.99
N MET A 198 -15.32 -22.68 20.89
CA MET A 198 -15.83 -22.18 19.63
C MET A 198 -14.87 -21.20 18.95
N GLY A 199 -14.27 -20.28 19.71
CA GLY A 199 -13.30 -19.32 19.19
C GLY A 199 -12.08 -20.01 18.57
N ILE A 200 -11.62 -21.09 19.20
CA ILE A 200 -10.53 -21.89 18.66
C ILE A 200 -10.98 -22.66 17.42
N SER A 201 -12.14 -23.33 17.45
CA SER A 201 -12.60 -24.14 16.32
C SER A 201 -12.80 -23.34 15.03
N VAL A 202 -13.22 -22.08 15.14
CA VAL A 202 -13.36 -21.17 13.99
C VAL A 202 -12.07 -20.40 13.66
N ASN A 203 -10.97 -20.64 14.39
CA ASN A 203 -9.66 -20.03 14.17
C ASN A 203 -9.65 -18.50 14.37
N VAL A 204 -10.21 -18.02 15.49
CA VAL A 204 -10.18 -16.60 15.85
C VAL A 204 -8.73 -16.12 15.98
N PRO A 205 -8.37 -14.96 15.37
CA PRO A 205 -7.04 -14.41 15.50
C PRO A 205 -6.62 -14.19 16.96
N SER A 206 -5.48 -14.74 17.33
CA SER A 206 -4.92 -14.64 18.68
C SER A 206 -4.18 -13.32 18.91
N THR A 207 -3.87 -12.59 17.83
CA THR A 207 -3.30 -11.23 17.87
C THR A 207 -4.27 -10.17 18.39
N GLY A 208 -5.56 -10.49 18.50
CA GLY A 208 -6.60 -9.63 19.07
C GLY A 208 -6.88 -9.90 20.56
N PRO A 209 -8.01 -9.41 21.09
CA PRO A 209 -8.36 -9.51 22.51
C PRO A 209 -8.58 -10.96 22.99
N PHE A 210 -8.79 -11.92 22.07
CA PHE A 210 -9.08 -13.32 22.39
C PHE A 210 -7.99 -13.99 23.24
N SER A 211 -6.71 -13.71 22.96
CA SER A 211 -5.58 -14.26 23.73
C SER A 211 -5.60 -13.83 25.19
N LYS A 212 -5.87 -12.55 25.45
CA LYS A 212 -5.97 -11.97 26.79
C LYS A 212 -7.15 -12.52 27.56
N VAL A 213 -8.29 -12.71 26.91
CA VAL A 213 -9.48 -13.31 27.53
C VAL A 213 -9.17 -14.75 27.96
N LEU A 214 -8.52 -15.55 27.10
CA LEU A 214 -8.11 -16.91 27.44
C LEU A 214 -7.17 -16.94 28.65
N ILE A 215 -6.13 -16.10 28.66
CA ILE A 215 -5.18 -15.98 29.79
C ILE A 215 -5.93 -15.58 31.07
N TRP A 216 -6.79 -14.57 31.00
CA TRP A 216 -7.61 -14.13 32.13
C TRP A 216 -8.44 -15.28 32.70
N GLY A 217 -9.00 -16.13 31.84
CA GLY A 217 -9.76 -17.32 32.24
C GLY A 217 -8.94 -18.30 33.07
N VAL A 218 -7.66 -18.49 32.74
CA VAL A 218 -6.73 -19.33 33.50
C VAL A 218 -6.34 -18.68 34.82
N GLU A 219 -5.97 -17.40 34.81
CA GLU A 219 -5.58 -16.64 36.01
C GLU A 219 -6.69 -16.56 37.07
N ASN A 220 -7.95 -16.55 36.62
CA ASN A 220 -9.12 -16.48 37.48
C ASN A 220 -9.78 -17.84 37.77
N ASN A 221 -9.14 -18.96 37.39
CA ASN A 221 -9.64 -20.33 37.58
C ASN A 221 -11.01 -20.61 36.93
N VAL A 222 -11.37 -19.88 35.87
CA VAL A 222 -12.56 -20.16 35.05
C VAL A 222 -12.26 -21.28 34.04
N LEU A 223 -11.02 -21.33 33.54
CA LEU A 223 -10.48 -22.38 32.68
C LEU A 223 -9.29 -23.04 33.37
N THR A 224 -9.24 -24.37 33.44
CA THR A 224 -8.09 -25.06 34.03
C THR A 224 -6.86 -24.93 33.13
N LYS A 225 -5.67 -24.93 33.73
CA LYS A 225 -4.41 -24.86 33.00
C LYS A 225 -4.28 -25.99 31.96
N GLU A 226 -4.66 -27.21 32.34
CA GLU A 226 -4.57 -28.38 31.48
C GLU A 226 -5.52 -28.28 30.28
N ALA A 227 -6.75 -27.81 30.49
CA ALA A 227 -7.71 -27.58 29.41
C ALA A 227 -7.24 -26.47 28.47
N ALA A 228 -6.71 -25.36 29.03
CA ALA A 228 -6.12 -24.29 28.23
C ALA A 228 -4.94 -24.78 27.39
N MET A 229 -4.07 -25.63 27.96
CA MET A 229 -2.91 -26.20 27.26
C MET A 229 -3.34 -27.02 26.04
N GLU A 230 -4.29 -27.95 26.20
CA GLU A 230 -4.82 -28.76 25.09
C GLU A 230 -5.46 -27.89 24.00
N GLN A 231 -6.28 -26.92 24.40
CA GLN A 231 -6.94 -25.99 23.49
C GLN A 231 -5.95 -25.14 22.70
N VAL A 232 -4.90 -24.61 23.34
CA VAL A 232 -3.89 -23.78 22.67
C VAL A 232 -3.00 -24.62 21.73
N PHE A 233 -2.67 -25.86 22.08
CA PHE A 233 -1.97 -26.77 21.16
C PHE A 233 -2.83 -27.15 19.95
N TYR A 234 -4.14 -27.35 20.13
CA TYR A 234 -5.06 -27.54 19.02
C TYR A 234 -5.12 -26.29 18.13
N ALA A 235 -5.25 -25.10 18.73
CA ALA A 235 -5.22 -23.82 18.03
C ALA A 235 -3.94 -23.63 17.21
N LEU A 236 -2.77 -23.99 17.77
CA LEU A 236 -1.48 -23.90 17.08
C LEU A 236 -1.44 -24.69 15.77
N ASN A 237 -2.11 -25.86 15.73
CA ASN A 237 -2.11 -26.73 14.55
C ASN A 237 -3.06 -26.26 13.44
N ILE A 238 -4.16 -25.60 13.79
CA ILE A 238 -5.14 -25.10 12.82
C ILE A 238 -4.90 -23.65 12.40
N ALA A 239 -4.15 -22.89 13.20
CA ALA A 239 -3.76 -21.51 12.90
C ALA A 239 -3.13 -21.44 11.51
N GLN A 240 -3.54 -20.47 10.71
CA GLN A 240 -3.02 -20.28 9.35
C GLN A 240 -1.90 -19.23 9.32
N ARG A 241 -2.04 -18.17 10.11
CA ARG A 241 -1.12 -17.02 10.11
C ARG A 241 0.06 -17.23 11.08
N PRO A 242 1.30 -16.93 10.67
CA PRO A 242 2.47 -16.97 11.56
C PRO A 242 2.35 -16.05 12.78
N GLY A 243 1.65 -14.92 12.64
CA GLY A 243 1.38 -13.99 13.73
C GLY A 243 0.55 -14.61 14.86
N ASP A 244 -0.48 -15.38 14.50
CA ASP A 244 -1.34 -16.07 15.47
C ASP A 244 -0.57 -17.18 16.18
N ARG A 245 0.21 -18.00 15.46
CA ARG A 245 1.05 -19.04 16.07
C ARG A 245 2.07 -18.47 17.06
N LYS A 246 2.66 -17.32 16.72
CA LYS A 246 3.57 -16.60 17.64
C LYS A 246 2.86 -16.17 18.93
N GLU A 247 1.64 -15.64 18.83
CA GLU A 247 0.89 -15.21 20.02
C GLU A 247 0.37 -16.40 20.84
N LEU A 248 -0.05 -17.49 20.19
CA LEU A 248 -0.39 -18.75 20.85
C LEU A 248 0.80 -19.34 21.62
N MET A 249 2.03 -19.23 21.08
CA MET A 249 3.23 -19.58 21.86
C MET A 249 3.42 -18.68 23.08
N ASN A 250 3.14 -17.39 22.96
CA ASN A 250 3.21 -16.46 24.09
C ASN A 250 2.16 -16.81 25.16
N ILE A 251 0.96 -17.27 24.76
CA ILE A 251 -0.05 -17.80 25.67
C ILE A 251 0.48 -19.03 26.40
N LEU A 252 1.05 -20.01 25.68
CA LEU A 252 1.63 -21.22 26.29
C LEU A 252 2.66 -20.88 27.37
N GLU A 253 3.56 -19.93 27.10
CA GLU A 253 4.55 -19.47 28.08
C GLU A 253 3.89 -18.83 29.31
N GLN A 254 2.87 -17.98 29.11
CA GLN A 254 2.17 -17.30 30.21
C GLN A 254 1.35 -18.26 31.09
N ILE A 255 0.70 -19.28 30.50
CA ILE A 255 0.00 -20.32 31.27
C ILE A 255 0.97 -21.34 31.90
N GLY A 256 2.27 -21.24 31.61
CA GLY A 256 3.34 -21.98 32.25
C GLY A 256 3.69 -23.31 31.58
N LEU A 257 3.91 -23.31 30.26
CA LEU A 257 4.43 -24.42 29.47
C LEU A 257 5.76 -24.96 30.03
N THR A 258 5.82 -26.27 30.29
CA THR A 258 7.05 -26.94 30.76
C THR A 258 7.71 -27.77 29.68
N ASP A 259 8.97 -28.18 29.90
CA ASP A 259 9.66 -29.08 28.96
C ASP A 259 9.02 -30.49 28.93
N ASP A 260 8.39 -30.93 30.02
CA ASP A 260 7.62 -32.18 30.05
C ASP A 260 6.37 -32.12 29.18
N ASP A 261 5.70 -30.96 29.14
CA ASP A 261 4.55 -30.73 28.26
C ASP A 261 4.94 -30.82 26.78
N ILE A 262 6.15 -30.34 26.43
CA ILE A 262 6.70 -30.42 25.07
C ILE A 262 7.05 -31.87 24.73
N ARG A 263 7.74 -32.57 25.63
CA ARG A 263 8.15 -33.98 25.41
C ARG A 263 6.95 -34.90 25.22
N SER A 264 5.92 -34.74 26.02
CA SER A 264 4.70 -35.57 25.95
C SER A 264 3.88 -35.34 24.67
N ARG A 265 4.12 -34.22 23.95
CA ARG A 265 3.40 -33.84 22.72
C ARG A 265 4.31 -33.78 21.49
N ALA A 266 5.43 -34.50 21.49
CA ALA A 266 6.42 -34.46 20.43
C ALA A 266 5.82 -34.70 19.02
N GLU A 267 4.97 -35.71 18.87
CA GLU A 267 4.32 -36.05 17.59
C GLU A 267 3.44 -34.91 17.04
N THR A 268 2.70 -34.23 17.93
CA THR A 268 1.87 -33.08 17.58
C THR A 268 2.69 -31.83 17.24
N ILE A 269 3.90 -31.71 17.79
CA ILE A 269 4.76 -30.53 17.59
C ILE A 269 5.65 -30.66 16.34
N ILE A 270 6.00 -31.87 15.91
CA ILE A 270 6.87 -32.10 14.73
C ILE A 270 6.37 -31.36 13.48
N PRO A 271 5.08 -31.44 13.08
CA PRO A 271 4.56 -30.68 11.94
C PRO A 271 4.74 -29.17 12.08
N LEU A 272 4.62 -28.63 13.31
CA LEU A 272 4.80 -27.21 13.60
C LEU A 272 6.25 -26.75 13.40
N LEU A 273 7.24 -27.61 13.65
CA LEU A 273 8.66 -27.32 13.37
C LEU A 273 8.91 -27.13 11.87
N GLY A 274 8.22 -27.93 11.04
CA GLY A 274 8.29 -27.90 9.58
C GLY A 274 7.91 -26.56 8.96
N LEU A 275 7.14 -25.73 9.68
CA LEU A 275 6.78 -24.37 9.23
C LEU A 275 7.98 -23.42 9.19
N GLY A 276 9.09 -23.75 9.84
CA GLY A 276 10.31 -22.93 9.83
C GLY A 276 10.22 -21.64 10.65
N GLU A 277 9.16 -21.46 11.45
CA GLU A 277 8.88 -20.23 12.17
C GLU A 277 9.76 -20.07 13.42
N THR A 278 10.34 -18.88 13.58
CA THR A 278 11.33 -18.62 14.64
C THR A 278 10.76 -18.83 16.05
N ALA A 279 9.52 -18.39 16.31
CA ALA A 279 8.92 -18.48 17.65
C ALA A 279 8.70 -19.94 18.11
N LEU A 280 8.31 -20.82 17.19
CA LEU A 280 8.10 -22.25 17.46
C LEU A 280 9.44 -22.98 17.61
N LEU A 281 10.34 -22.78 16.63
CA LEU A 281 11.65 -23.42 16.62
C LEU A 281 12.50 -23.03 17.83
N GLU A 282 12.45 -21.77 18.26
CA GLU A 282 13.22 -21.29 19.42
C GLU A 282 12.86 -22.02 20.72
N ARG A 283 11.59 -22.36 20.92
CA ARG A 283 11.12 -23.02 22.14
C ARG A 283 11.12 -24.54 22.07
N PHE A 284 10.63 -25.10 20.97
CA PHE A 284 10.39 -26.56 20.86
C PHE A 284 11.62 -27.34 20.38
N ALA A 285 12.38 -26.81 19.41
CA ALA A 285 13.45 -27.58 18.78
C ALA A 285 14.55 -28.01 19.77
N PRO A 286 15.07 -27.16 20.68
CA PRO A 286 16.11 -27.58 21.61
C PRO A 286 15.66 -28.70 22.55
N VAL A 287 14.44 -28.59 23.10
CA VAL A 287 13.89 -29.59 24.03
C VAL A 287 13.72 -30.94 23.34
N LEU A 288 13.16 -30.94 22.13
CA LEU A 288 12.91 -32.17 21.37
C LEU A 288 14.21 -32.78 20.82
N ILE A 289 15.15 -32.01 20.29
CA ILE A 289 16.42 -32.55 19.78
C ILE A 289 17.24 -33.19 20.91
N GLU A 290 17.33 -32.52 22.06
CA GLU A 290 18.11 -33.01 23.20
C GLU A 290 17.49 -34.27 23.85
N ASN A 291 16.17 -34.44 23.80
CA ASN A 291 15.47 -35.47 24.60
C ASN A 291 14.58 -36.47 23.83
N ALA A 292 14.32 -36.29 22.53
CA ALA A 292 13.47 -37.20 21.76
C ALA A 292 14.06 -38.62 21.72
N SER A 293 13.20 -39.63 21.52
CA SER A 293 13.63 -41.00 21.23
C SER A 293 14.40 -41.05 19.90
N GLU A 294 15.21 -42.10 19.69
CA GLU A 294 15.91 -42.28 18.41
C GLU A 294 14.93 -42.35 17.22
N ASP A 295 13.76 -42.97 17.41
CA ASP A 295 12.72 -43.13 16.38
C ASP A 295 12.11 -41.80 15.90
N LEU A 296 12.02 -40.79 16.78
CA LEU A 296 11.47 -39.47 16.44
C LEU A 296 12.56 -38.46 16.05
N LEU A 297 13.82 -38.71 16.40
CA LEU A 297 14.90 -37.74 16.22
C LEU A 297 15.09 -37.31 14.76
N TYR A 298 14.99 -38.24 13.81
CA TYR A 298 15.10 -37.90 12.38
C TYR A 298 13.98 -36.97 11.93
N GLN A 299 12.74 -37.26 12.34
CA GLN A 299 11.58 -36.43 12.02
C GLN A 299 11.67 -35.03 12.63
N VAL A 300 12.18 -34.91 13.86
CA VAL A 300 12.43 -33.61 14.50
C VAL A 300 13.48 -32.81 13.74
N LEU A 301 14.62 -33.43 13.42
CA LEU A 301 15.73 -32.75 12.75
C LEU A 301 15.37 -32.32 11.33
N ILE A 302 14.74 -33.20 10.54
CA ILE A 302 14.32 -32.85 9.17
C ILE A 302 13.30 -31.71 9.18
N SER A 303 12.34 -31.72 10.11
CA SER A 303 11.36 -30.65 10.25
C SER A 303 12.01 -29.31 10.65
N CYS A 304 13.09 -29.34 11.42
CA CYS A 304 13.86 -28.13 11.76
C CYS A 304 14.67 -27.55 10.58
N SER A 305 14.79 -28.26 9.45
CA SER A 305 15.62 -27.84 8.30
C SER A 305 15.09 -26.59 7.60
N PHE A 306 13.81 -26.29 7.75
CA PHE A 306 13.16 -25.09 7.20
C PHE A 306 13.56 -23.78 7.92
N ALA A 307 14.39 -23.86 8.97
CA ALA A 307 14.88 -22.71 9.71
C ALA A 307 15.69 -21.75 8.80
N LYS A 308 15.17 -20.56 8.50
CA LYS A 308 15.87 -19.55 7.68
C LYS A 308 16.88 -18.72 8.49
N VAL A 309 16.61 -18.50 9.78
CA VAL A 309 17.35 -17.54 10.62
C VAL A 309 18.65 -18.16 11.15
N LYS A 310 19.78 -17.47 10.93
CA LYS A 310 21.11 -17.88 11.40
C LYS A 310 21.15 -18.27 12.89
N LYS A 311 20.52 -17.47 13.77
CA LYS A 311 20.44 -17.75 15.21
C LYS A 311 19.83 -19.12 15.49
N ILE A 312 18.74 -19.45 14.79
CA ILE A 312 17.98 -20.69 14.97
C ILE A 312 18.74 -21.89 14.40
N LYS A 313 19.32 -21.77 13.19
CA LYS A 313 20.21 -22.80 12.62
C LYS A 313 21.34 -23.20 13.59
N LYS A 314 22.00 -22.20 14.20
CA LYS A 314 23.02 -22.44 15.24
C LYS A 314 22.46 -23.16 16.45
N MET A 315 21.28 -22.75 16.91
CA MET A 315 20.65 -23.33 18.08
C MET A 315 20.29 -24.81 17.86
N ILE A 316 19.74 -25.15 16.68
CA ILE A 316 19.46 -26.53 16.25
C ILE A 316 20.74 -27.38 16.25
N LEU A 317 21.81 -26.91 15.60
CA LEU A 317 23.08 -27.64 15.55
C LEU A 317 23.72 -27.79 16.94
N ASN A 318 23.64 -26.76 17.78
CA ASN A 318 24.14 -26.83 19.17
C ASN A 318 23.32 -27.79 20.04
N ALA A 319 22.00 -27.85 19.86
CA ALA A 319 21.14 -28.82 20.54
C ALA A 319 21.53 -30.25 20.14
N ALA A 320 21.74 -30.49 18.83
CA ALA A 320 22.20 -31.79 18.33
C ALA A 320 23.58 -32.18 18.87
N LEU A 321 24.50 -31.21 19.03
CA LEU A 321 25.83 -31.42 19.60
C LEU A 321 25.83 -31.80 21.09
N LYS A 322 24.81 -31.40 21.86
CA LYS A 322 24.69 -31.77 23.28
C LYS A 322 24.16 -33.19 23.49
N ARG A 323 23.63 -33.82 22.44
CA ARG A 323 23.07 -35.16 22.50
C ARG A 323 24.17 -36.22 22.38
N GLU A 324 23.95 -37.37 23.01
CA GLU A 324 24.72 -38.57 22.70
C GLU A 324 24.53 -39.00 21.23
N LYS A 325 25.60 -39.57 20.65
CA LYS A 325 25.60 -40.05 19.26
C LYS A 325 24.48 -41.08 19.03
N PRO A 326 23.60 -40.87 18.02
CA PRO A 326 22.59 -41.86 17.64
C PRO A 326 23.22 -43.18 17.18
N LYS A 327 22.57 -44.33 17.46
CA LYS A 327 23.05 -45.65 16.99
C LYS A 327 23.16 -45.72 15.47
N SER A 328 22.21 -45.11 14.75
CA SER A 328 22.18 -45.04 13.28
C SER A 328 22.62 -43.68 12.74
N ALA A 329 23.78 -43.16 13.19
CA ALA A 329 24.25 -41.82 12.77
C ALA A 329 24.32 -41.59 11.24
N LYS A 330 24.47 -42.65 10.44
CA LYS A 330 24.47 -42.57 8.97
C LYS A 330 23.14 -42.07 8.37
N GLU A 331 22.02 -42.31 9.04
CA GLU A 331 20.70 -41.88 8.55
C GLU A 331 20.55 -40.35 8.51
N TYR A 332 21.46 -39.61 9.14
CA TYR A 332 21.44 -38.14 9.23
C TYR A 332 22.43 -37.45 8.28
N GLU A 333 23.10 -38.20 7.40
CA GLU A 333 24.14 -37.68 6.48
C GLU A 333 23.60 -36.55 5.59
N GLU A 334 22.46 -36.76 4.93
CA GLU A 334 21.80 -35.77 4.06
C GLU A 334 21.42 -34.49 4.84
N TRP A 335 20.94 -34.65 6.07
CA TRP A 335 20.56 -33.53 6.92
C TRP A 335 21.78 -32.70 7.36
N ILE A 336 22.91 -33.33 7.69
CA ILE A 336 24.15 -32.61 8.05
C ILE A 336 24.75 -31.93 6.81
N LEU A 337 24.69 -32.57 5.63
CA LEU A 337 25.16 -32.01 4.37
C LEU A 337 24.49 -30.66 4.05
N LEU A 338 23.18 -30.55 4.28
CA LEU A 338 22.42 -29.29 4.12
C LEU A 338 23.09 -28.12 4.88
N TYR A 339 23.50 -28.35 6.13
CA TYR A 339 24.15 -27.32 6.95
C TYR A 339 25.64 -27.14 6.64
N LYS A 340 26.34 -28.16 6.13
CA LYS A 340 27.72 -28.04 5.63
C LYS A 340 27.78 -27.14 4.39
N GLN A 341 26.76 -27.23 3.51
CA GLN A 341 26.63 -26.42 2.31
C GLN A 341 26.11 -24.99 2.58
N ASP A 342 25.75 -24.66 3.83
CA ASP A 342 25.32 -23.30 4.19
C ASP A 342 26.42 -22.26 3.92
N GLU A 343 26.06 -21.16 3.27
CA GLU A 343 26.98 -20.07 2.91
C GLU A 343 27.62 -19.39 4.14
N ASP A 344 26.95 -19.44 5.31
CA ASP A 344 27.49 -18.88 6.53
C ASP A 344 28.54 -19.83 7.14
N LYS A 345 29.81 -19.43 7.05
CA LYS A 345 30.95 -20.18 7.61
C LYS A 345 30.82 -20.56 9.08
N SER A 346 29.99 -19.86 9.87
CA SER A 346 29.77 -20.23 11.27
C SER A 346 28.72 -21.32 11.45
N ILE A 347 27.84 -21.54 10.48
CA ILE A 347 26.92 -22.68 10.40
C ILE A 347 27.68 -23.90 9.89
N SER A 348 28.40 -23.76 8.76
CA SER A 348 29.16 -24.87 8.19
C SER A 348 30.18 -25.47 9.18
N LYS A 349 30.87 -24.63 9.97
CA LYS A 349 31.78 -25.07 11.03
C LYS A 349 31.09 -25.83 12.18
N LEU A 350 29.85 -25.48 12.51
CA LEU A 350 29.09 -26.21 13.52
C LEU A 350 28.65 -27.57 12.96
N ALA A 351 28.27 -27.63 11.68
CA ALA A 351 27.97 -28.87 10.98
C ALA A 351 29.22 -29.78 10.91
N ASP A 352 30.41 -29.24 10.58
CA ASP A 352 31.68 -29.98 10.64
C ASP A 352 32.02 -30.48 12.06
N SER A 353 31.62 -29.74 13.09
CA SER A 353 31.82 -30.17 14.48
C SER A 353 30.86 -31.31 14.86
N LEU A 354 29.63 -31.27 14.36
CA LEU A 354 28.62 -32.29 14.58
C LEU A 354 28.98 -33.59 13.83
N GLU A 355 29.43 -33.49 12.58
CA GLU A 355 29.97 -34.60 11.80
C GLU A 355 31.08 -35.33 12.59
N LYS A 356 32.04 -34.59 13.16
CA LYS A 356 33.11 -35.16 14.00
C LYS A 356 32.58 -35.79 15.27
N ALA A 357 31.63 -35.14 15.95
CA ALA A 357 31.03 -35.65 17.18
C ALA A 357 30.24 -36.95 16.95
N TRP A 358 29.59 -37.08 15.79
CA TRP A 358 28.84 -38.27 15.40
C TRP A 358 29.67 -39.28 14.60
N GLY A 359 30.93 -38.97 14.26
CA GLY A 359 31.87 -39.86 13.59
C GLY A 359 31.43 -40.22 12.17
N LEU A 360 30.99 -39.23 11.40
CA LEU A 360 30.65 -39.34 9.97
C LEU A 360 31.78 -38.75 9.12
N GLU A 361 31.89 -39.18 7.86
CA GLU A 361 32.77 -38.57 6.87
C GLU A 361 31.90 -38.17 5.67
N LEU A 362 31.68 -36.86 5.51
CA LEU A 362 30.80 -36.27 4.51
C LEU A 362 31.61 -35.43 3.51
N GLU A 363 31.67 -35.87 2.27
CA GLU A 363 32.25 -35.07 1.18
C GLU A 363 31.26 -33.99 0.72
N LYS A 364 31.75 -32.76 0.51
CA LYS A 364 30.96 -31.72 -0.14
C LYS A 364 30.93 -32.01 -1.64
N GLU A 365 29.77 -32.36 -2.19
CA GLU A 365 29.55 -32.23 -3.62
C GLU A 365 29.46 -30.74 -3.98
N ASP A 366 30.47 -30.22 -4.66
CA ASP A 366 30.36 -28.97 -5.41
C ASP A 366 29.51 -29.26 -6.65
N VAL A 367 28.18 -29.20 -6.51
CA VAL A 367 27.28 -29.23 -7.66
C VAL A 367 27.49 -27.92 -8.42
N LYS A 368 28.41 -27.94 -9.38
CA LYS A 368 28.45 -26.92 -10.44
C LYS A 368 27.32 -27.27 -11.40
N GLU A 369 26.27 -26.45 -11.41
CA GLU A 369 25.27 -26.53 -12.47
C GLU A 369 26.00 -26.41 -13.81
N GLU A 370 25.79 -27.39 -14.70
CA GLU A 370 26.31 -27.31 -16.07
C GLU A 370 25.71 -26.09 -16.76
N VAL A 371 26.51 -25.41 -17.56
CA VAL A 371 26.13 -24.17 -18.25
C VAL A 371 24.98 -24.48 -19.22
N GLN A 372 23.86 -23.79 -19.06
CA GLN A 372 22.58 -24.08 -19.70
C GLN A 372 22.33 -23.25 -20.97
N GLY A 373 23.17 -22.24 -21.24
CA GLY A 373 23.00 -21.35 -22.39
C GLY A 373 21.86 -20.35 -22.17
N LEU A 374 21.84 -19.72 -21.01
CA LEU A 374 20.77 -18.80 -20.58
C LEU A 374 20.85 -17.42 -21.25
N TRP A 375 21.97 -17.10 -21.88
CA TRP A 375 22.11 -15.91 -22.72
C TRP A 375 21.68 -16.23 -24.16
N ARG A 376 20.45 -15.85 -24.51
CA ARG A 376 19.87 -16.06 -25.85
C ARG A 376 19.85 -14.77 -26.66
N GLU A 377 19.95 -14.91 -27.98
CA GLU A 377 19.69 -13.81 -28.91
C GLU A 377 18.24 -13.34 -28.73
N THR A 378 18.05 -12.01 -28.71
CA THR A 378 16.72 -11.41 -28.63
C THR A 378 15.89 -11.81 -29.84
N PRO A 379 14.68 -12.38 -29.64
CA PRO A 379 13.78 -12.70 -30.73
C PRO A 379 13.48 -11.46 -31.59
N LYS A 380 13.18 -11.70 -32.87
CA LYS A 380 12.75 -10.61 -33.75
C LYS A 380 11.38 -10.09 -33.29
N LEU A 381 11.19 -8.79 -33.41
CA LEU A 381 9.89 -8.18 -33.20
C LEU A 381 8.85 -8.88 -34.09
N TRP A 382 7.78 -9.37 -33.46
CA TRP A 382 6.73 -10.10 -34.14
C TRP A 382 5.97 -9.25 -35.16
N GLU A 383 5.33 -9.93 -36.12
CA GLU A 383 4.37 -9.31 -37.01
C GLU A 383 3.02 -9.25 -36.28
N LEU A 384 2.52 -8.04 -36.06
CA LEU A 384 1.27 -7.80 -35.33
C LEU A 384 0.07 -8.38 -36.11
N PRO A 385 -0.71 -9.30 -35.52
CA PRO A 385 -1.90 -9.85 -36.16
C PRO A 385 -3.05 -8.83 -36.23
N GLU A 386 -3.86 -8.96 -37.29
CA GLU A 386 -5.14 -8.26 -37.40
C GLU A 386 -6.14 -8.80 -36.36
N PHE A 387 -7.04 -7.93 -35.89
CA PHE A 387 -8.06 -8.29 -34.94
C PHE A 387 -9.18 -9.09 -35.61
N GLU A 388 -9.40 -10.31 -35.11
CA GLU A 388 -10.54 -11.14 -35.51
C GLU A 388 -11.57 -11.27 -34.39
N ILE A 389 -12.84 -11.06 -34.76
CA ILE A 389 -14.00 -11.26 -33.85
C ILE A 389 -14.20 -12.76 -33.56
N GLY A 390 -13.84 -13.63 -34.51
CA GLY A 390 -14.12 -15.07 -34.47
C GLY A 390 -15.49 -15.43 -35.07
N GLU A 391 -15.95 -16.65 -34.81
CA GLU A 391 -17.27 -17.12 -35.26
C GLU A 391 -18.38 -16.34 -34.54
N ILE A 392 -19.23 -15.64 -35.30
CA ILE A 392 -20.33 -14.85 -34.74
C ILE A 392 -21.50 -15.79 -34.45
N SER A 393 -21.59 -16.28 -33.21
CA SER A 393 -22.71 -17.10 -32.75
C SER A 393 -23.15 -16.76 -31.31
N PRO A 394 -24.40 -17.08 -30.93
CA PRO A 394 -24.88 -16.95 -29.55
C PRO A 394 -24.04 -17.73 -28.53
N GLU A 395 -23.53 -18.89 -28.92
CA GLU A 395 -22.68 -19.76 -28.09
C GLU A 395 -21.31 -19.12 -27.84
N ALA A 396 -20.64 -18.65 -28.89
CA ALA A 396 -19.36 -17.95 -28.78
C ALA A 396 -19.49 -16.68 -27.91
N LEU A 397 -20.63 -15.98 -28.00
CA LEU A 397 -20.91 -14.82 -27.14
C LEU A 397 -21.04 -15.24 -25.67
N THR A 398 -21.73 -16.34 -25.38
CA THR A 398 -21.86 -16.87 -24.01
C THR A 398 -20.51 -17.35 -23.46
N ASP A 399 -19.66 -17.95 -24.27
CA ASP A 399 -18.31 -18.37 -23.86
C ASP A 399 -17.44 -17.16 -23.50
N LEU A 400 -17.48 -16.08 -24.29
CA LEU A 400 -16.78 -14.83 -23.96
C LEU A 400 -17.30 -14.20 -22.67
N VAL A 401 -18.62 -14.24 -22.42
CA VAL A 401 -19.18 -13.78 -21.15
C VAL A 401 -18.65 -14.61 -19.99
N ALA A 402 -18.56 -15.94 -20.12
CA ALA A 402 -18.02 -16.79 -19.07
C ALA A 402 -16.58 -16.41 -18.71
N VAL A 403 -15.72 -16.21 -19.71
CA VAL A 403 -14.33 -15.77 -19.52
C VAL A 403 -14.26 -14.42 -18.81
N ILE A 404 -15.06 -13.43 -19.20
CA ILE A 404 -15.06 -12.11 -18.56
C ILE A 404 -15.63 -12.18 -17.13
N SER A 405 -16.69 -12.98 -16.90
CA SER A 405 -17.33 -13.12 -15.58
C SER A 405 -16.49 -13.90 -14.57
N GLU A 406 -15.52 -14.71 -15.00
CA GLU A 406 -14.54 -15.34 -14.13
C GLU A 406 -13.45 -14.37 -13.63
N ARG A 407 -13.28 -13.22 -14.31
CA ARG A 407 -12.31 -12.20 -13.91
C ARG A 407 -12.80 -11.49 -12.63
N LYS A 408 -11.88 -11.29 -11.69
CA LYS A 408 -12.15 -10.47 -10.50
C LYS A 408 -12.20 -8.97 -10.81
N GLU A 409 -11.44 -8.54 -11.81
CA GLU A 409 -11.33 -7.15 -12.26
C GLU A 409 -11.69 -7.03 -13.73
N CYS A 410 -12.34 -5.91 -14.08
CA CYS A 410 -12.65 -5.58 -15.46
C CYS A 410 -11.45 -4.90 -16.10
N VAL A 411 -10.78 -5.59 -17.02
CA VAL A 411 -9.70 -5.03 -17.83
C VAL A 411 -10.17 -4.94 -19.28
N GLU A 412 -10.13 -3.75 -19.87
CA GLU A 412 -10.45 -3.50 -21.28
C GLU A 412 -9.33 -3.97 -22.23
N ASP A 413 -9.07 -5.28 -22.21
CA ASP A 413 -8.15 -5.99 -23.10
C ASP A 413 -8.80 -6.38 -24.44
N ILE A 414 -8.03 -7.02 -25.32
CA ILE A 414 -8.52 -7.48 -26.63
C ILE A 414 -9.70 -8.47 -26.49
N THR A 415 -9.74 -9.26 -25.42
CA THR A 415 -10.82 -10.22 -25.13
C THR A 415 -12.12 -9.49 -24.80
N PHE A 416 -12.03 -8.44 -23.98
CA PHE A 416 -13.15 -7.57 -23.65
C PHE A 416 -13.69 -6.87 -24.91
N GLU A 417 -12.82 -6.34 -25.77
CA GLU A 417 -13.27 -5.74 -27.05
C GLU A 417 -13.90 -6.77 -27.99
N ARG A 418 -13.42 -8.03 -27.99
CA ARG A 418 -14.05 -9.13 -28.75
C ARG A 418 -15.46 -9.44 -28.26
N LEU A 419 -15.67 -9.51 -26.94
CA LEU A 419 -17.00 -9.68 -26.34
C LEU A 419 -17.96 -8.60 -26.86
N ILE A 420 -17.53 -7.35 -26.80
CA ILE A 420 -18.36 -6.20 -27.16
C ILE A 420 -18.68 -6.16 -28.65
N ALA A 421 -17.68 -6.40 -29.51
CA ALA A 421 -17.86 -6.45 -30.95
C ALA A 421 -18.82 -7.58 -31.37
N MET A 422 -18.70 -8.76 -30.74
CA MET A 422 -19.60 -9.88 -30.98
C MET A 422 -21.03 -9.59 -30.48
N ALA A 423 -21.16 -9.04 -29.27
CA ALA A 423 -22.44 -8.63 -28.70
C ALA A 423 -23.15 -7.61 -29.61
N ASN A 424 -22.42 -6.61 -30.12
CA ASN A 424 -22.96 -5.63 -31.07
C ASN A 424 -23.42 -6.28 -32.39
N ASN A 425 -22.62 -7.17 -32.99
CA ASN A 425 -22.98 -7.82 -34.26
C ASN A 425 -24.28 -8.63 -34.16
N ILE A 426 -24.42 -9.42 -33.08
CA ILE A 426 -25.63 -10.21 -32.83
C ILE A 426 -26.80 -9.31 -32.46
N ALA A 427 -26.59 -8.33 -31.56
CA ALA A 427 -27.66 -7.45 -31.09
C ALA A 427 -28.24 -6.57 -32.21
N TYR A 428 -27.42 -6.10 -33.15
CA TYR A 428 -27.88 -5.30 -34.28
C TYR A 428 -28.78 -6.09 -35.24
N LYS A 429 -28.46 -7.38 -35.48
CA LYS A 429 -29.26 -8.26 -36.35
C LYS A 429 -30.48 -8.85 -35.64
N ASN A 430 -30.29 -9.33 -34.42
CA ASN A 430 -31.30 -10.00 -33.61
C ASN A 430 -31.12 -9.67 -32.11
N PRO A 431 -31.75 -8.58 -31.62
CA PRO A 431 -31.60 -8.16 -30.24
C PRO A 431 -32.04 -9.22 -29.22
N ASN A 432 -33.05 -10.04 -29.54
CA ASN A 432 -33.58 -11.04 -28.61
C ASN A 432 -32.60 -12.18 -28.38
N GLU A 433 -31.89 -12.59 -29.44
CA GLU A 433 -30.87 -13.64 -29.37
C GLU A 433 -29.65 -13.19 -28.56
N ALA A 434 -29.16 -11.96 -28.79
CA ALA A 434 -28.12 -11.37 -27.95
C ALA A 434 -28.56 -11.28 -26.47
N LYS A 435 -29.80 -10.85 -26.20
CA LYS A 435 -30.34 -10.79 -24.83
C LYS A 435 -30.37 -12.15 -24.15
N MET A 436 -30.69 -13.22 -24.89
CA MET A 436 -30.67 -14.59 -24.35
C MET A 436 -29.25 -15.02 -23.97
N SER A 437 -28.26 -14.79 -24.84
CA SER A 437 -26.85 -15.13 -24.56
C SER A 437 -26.25 -14.33 -23.41
N LEU A 438 -26.68 -13.08 -23.22
CA LEU A 438 -26.18 -12.16 -22.19
C LEU A 438 -26.96 -12.23 -20.87
N ALA A 439 -28.02 -13.04 -20.78
CA ALA A 439 -28.89 -13.11 -19.60
C ALA A 439 -28.17 -13.56 -18.32
N GLY A 440 -27.03 -14.25 -18.46
CA GLY A 440 -26.20 -14.75 -17.36
C GLY A 440 -25.41 -13.66 -16.60
N ILE A 441 -25.25 -12.46 -17.17
CA ILE A 441 -24.51 -11.36 -16.52
C ILE A 441 -25.23 -10.93 -15.23
N SER A 442 -24.51 -10.80 -14.10
CA SER A 442 -25.10 -10.43 -12.81
C SER A 442 -25.55 -8.96 -12.77
N ASN A 443 -26.59 -8.65 -11.97
CA ASN A 443 -27.02 -7.26 -11.72
C ASN A 443 -26.21 -6.58 -10.60
N ASN A 444 -25.45 -7.36 -9.84
CA ASN A 444 -24.57 -6.86 -8.78
C ASN A 444 -23.10 -6.84 -9.23
N ASP A 445 -22.88 -6.93 -10.54
CA ASP A 445 -21.55 -6.96 -11.10
C ASP A 445 -20.91 -5.57 -10.98
N SER A 446 -19.76 -5.49 -10.32
CA SER A 446 -18.94 -4.28 -10.28
C SER A 446 -18.05 -4.15 -11.51
N SER A 447 -17.94 -5.20 -12.35
CA SER A 447 -17.20 -5.16 -13.60
C SER A 447 -17.95 -4.34 -14.65
N GLY A 448 -17.22 -3.66 -15.54
CA GLY A 448 -17.74 -2.70 -16.51
C GLY A 448 -18.84 -3.20 -17.47
N ILE A 449 -19.23 -4.48 -17.42
CA ILE A 449 -20.33 -5.11 -18.18
C ILE A 449 -21.71 -4.94 -17.55
N LEU A 450 -21.83 -4.31 -16.37
CA LEU A 450 -23.12 -4.09 -15.69
C LEU A 450 -24.19 -3.49 -16.62
N ALA A 451 -23.86 -2.45 -17.38
CA ALA A 451 -24.79 -1.80 -18.30
C ALA A 451 -25.26 -2.75 -19.43
N LEU A 452 -24.42 -3.69 -19.84
CA LEU A 452 -24.77 -4.71 -20.82
C LEU A 452 -25.77 -5.71 -20.24
N GLY A 453 -25.58 -6.11 -18.98
CA GLY A 453 -26.54 -6.95 -18.24
C GLY A 453 -27.89 -6.28 -18.01
N ILE A 454 -27.90 -4.99 -17.68
CA ILE A 454 -29.12 -4.16 -17.55
C ILE A 454 -29.89 -4.14 -18.88
N TRP A 455 -29.19 -3.86 -19.98
CA TRP A 455 -29.79 -3.88 -21.33
C TRP A 455 -30.32 -5.27 -21.69
N ALA A 456 -29.55 -6.33 -21.41
CA ALA A 456 -29.92 -7.71 -21.71
C ALA A 456 -31.25 -8.11 -21.05
N LYS A 457 -31.48 -7.63 -19.82
CA LYS A 457 -32.66 -7.94 -19.00
C LYS A 457 -33.82 -6.95 -19.18
N ASN A 458 -33.70 -5.98 -20.08
CA ASN A 458 -34.67 -4.89 -20.27
C ASN A 458 -34.96 -4.10 -18.99
N LEU A 459 -33.93 -3.87 -18.18
CA LEU A 459 -34.02 -3.02 -17.00
C LEU A 459 -33.77 -1.56 -17.39
N GLU A 460 -34.38 -0.63 -16.67
CA GLU A 460 -34.14 0.80 -16.87
C GLU A 460 -32.71 1.16 -16.43
N ASN A 461 -31.96 1.85 -17.29
CA ASN A 461 -30.64 2.36 -16.93
C ASN A 461 -30.72 3.84 -16.55
N ASN A 462 -30.55 4.14 -15.27
CA ASN A 462 -30.52 5.51 -14.74
C ASN A 462 -29.08 6.05 -14.55
N ILE A 463 -28.07 5.36 -15.09
CA ILE A 463 -26.67 5.77 -14.99
C ILE A 463 -26.37 6.85 -16.04
N CYS A 464 -26.20 8.09 -15.58
CA CYS A 464 -25.66 9.18 -16.39
C CYS A 464 -24.15 9.36 -16.05
N PRO A 465 -23.24 9.15 -17.03
CA PRO A 465 -21.81 9.26 -16.79
C PRO A 465 -21.36 10.71 -16.56
N ASP A 466 -22.03 11.68 -17.18
CA ASP A 466 -21.74 13.11 -17.04
C ASP A 466 -22.62 13.72 -15.93
N ARG A 467 -22.06 14.53 -15.02
CA ARG A 467 -22.77 15.07 -13.84
C ARG A 467 -22.51 16.55 -13.63
N MET A 468 -23.54 17.32 -13.29
CA MET A 468 -23.36 18.70 -12.83
C MET A 468 -22.84 18.70 -11.38
N ARG A 469 -21.72 19.38 -11.12
CA ARG A 469 -21.18 19.57 -9.77
C ARG A 469 -20.85 21.04 -9.51
N GLU A 470 -20.96 21.45 -8.25
CA GLU A 470 -20.37 22.71 -7.80
C GLU A 470 -18.86 22.52 -7.68
N VAL A 471 -18.09 23.31 -8.41
CA VAL A 471 -16.63 23.29 -8.45
C VAL A 471 -16.13 24.69 -8.06
N TRP A 472 -15.12 24.76 -7.18
CA TRP A 472 -14.47 26.02 -6.84
C TRP A 472 -13.54 26.46 -7.97
N ASP A 473 -13.73 27.67 -8.53
CA ASP A 473 -12.90 28.20 -9.62
C ASP A 473 -11.69 29.02 -9.14
N GLY A 474 -11.46 29.06 -7.82
CA GLY A 474 -10.45 29.90 -7.17
C GLY A 474 -11.03 31.13 -6.49
N GLU A 475 -12.20 31.61 -6.90
CA GLU A 475 -12.86 32.80 -6.34
C GLU A 475 -14.28 32.52 -5.82
N LYS A 476 -15.02 31.59 -6.43
CA LYS A 476 -16.40 31.25 -6.07
C LYS A 476 -16.76 29.80 -6.45
N GLN A 477 -17.83 29.29 -5.86
CA GLN A 477 -18.45 28.04 -6.30
C GLN A 477 -19.22 28.28 -7.60
N VAL A 478 -18.90 27.50 -8.64
CA VAL A 478 -19.60 27.50 -9.93
C VAL A 478 -20.08 26.10 -10.27
N LEU A 479 -21.31 25.99 -10.75
CA LEU A 479 -21.80 24.74 -11.31
C LEU A 479 -21.08 24.47 -12.64
N ARG A 480 -20.35 23.36 -12.73
CA ARG A 480 -19.72 22.85 -13.96
C ARG A 480 -20.13 21.40 -14.21
N ILE A 481 -20.21 21.04 -15.49
CA ILE A 481 -20.34 19.64 -15.89
C ILE A 481 -19.00 18.96 -15.64
N VAL A 482 -19.03 17.87 -14.88
CA VAL A 482 -17.93 16.94 -14.70
C VAL A 482 -18.23 15.74 -15.59
N TYR A 483 -17.38 15.52 -16.60
CA TYR A 483 -17.51 14.43 -17.54
C TYR A 483 -17.00 13.12 -16.95
N GLY A 484 -17.65 12.02 -17.31
CA GLY A 484 -17.15 10.68 -16.96
C GLY A 484 -15.90 10.30 -17.75
N GLU A 485 -15.06 9.45 -17.15
CA GLU A 485 -13.86 8.87 -17.80
C GLU A 485 -14.22 8.16 -19.11
N LEU A 486 -13.29 8.16 -20.07
CA LEU A 486 -13.54 7.74 -21.46
C LEU A 486 -14.06 6.29 -21.58
N LEU A 487 -13.31 5.30 -21.09
CA LEU A 487 -13.69 3.88 -21.20
C LEU A 487 -15.00 3.57 -20.47
N TYR A 488 -15.16 4.11 -19.25
CA TYR A 488 -16.39 3.98 -18.47
C TYR A 488 -17.59 4.55 -19.23
N THR A 489 -17.46 5.78 -19.74
CA THR A 489 -18.54 6.45 -20.48
C THR A 489 -18.88 5.70 -21.75
N ARG A 490 -17.87 5.27 -22.51
CA ARG A 490 -18.05 4.47 -23.73
C ARG A 490 -18.84 3.20 -23.44
N ASN A 491 -18.46 2.45 -22.40
CA ASN A 491 -19.14 1.21 -22.03
C ASN A 491 -20.60 1.46 -21.60
N ILE A 492 -20.85 2.42 -20.71
CA ILE A 492 -22.23 2.74 -20.27
C ILE A 492 -23.12 3.18 -21.45
N VAL A 493 -22.63 4.09 -22.30
CA VAL A 493 -23.42 4.66 -23.40
C VAL A 493 -23.69 3.61 -24.47
N LEU A 494 -22.67 2.86 -24.89
CA LEU A 494 -22.84 1.87 -25.95
C LEU A 494 -23.68 0.68 -25.50
N PHE A 495 -23.49 0.17 -24.27
CA PHE A 495 -24.21 -1.03 -23.83
C PHE A 495 -25.72 -0.81 -23.68
N THR A 496 -26.16 0.38 -23.29
CA THR A 496 -27.60 0.72 -23.23
C THR A 496 -28.29 0.76 -24.58
N SER A 497 -27.51 0.87 -25.65
CA SER A 497 -28.00 1.10 -27.01
C SER A 497 -27.33 0.18 -28.01
N ILE A 498 -26.78 -0.95 -27.56
CA ILE A 498 -25.85 -1.79 -28.34
C ILE A 498 -26.46 -2.33 -29.63
N ASN A 499 -27.79 -2.46 -29.69
CA ASN A 499 -28.55 -2.88 -30.87
C ASN A 499 -28.85 -1.76 -31.88
N LYS A 500 -28.49 -0.50 -31.59
CA LYS A 500 -28.72 0.64 -32.50
C LYS A 500 -27.56 0.89 -33.45
N TRP A 501 -26.38 0.37 -33.13
CA TRP A 501 -25.13 0.65 -33.83
C TRP A 501 -24.80 -0.49 -34.81
N PRO A 502 -24.56 -0.21 -36.11
CA PRO A 502 -24.26 -1.26 -37.09
C PRO A 502 -22.88 -1.90 -36.89
N CYS A 503 -21.95 -1.13 -36.34
CA CYS A 503 -20.64 -1.53 -35.85
C CYS A 503 -20.18 -0.49 -34.83
N LEU A 504 -19.14 -0.78 -34.04
CA LEU A 504 -18.55 0.20 -33.12
C LEU A 504 -17.32 0.83 -33.77
N LEU A 505 -17.17 2.14 -33.65
CA LEU A 505 -16.04 2.87 -34.22
C LEU A 505 -14.74 2.49 -33.53
N SER A 506 -14.78 2.24 -32.22
CA SER A 506 -13.61 1.93 -31.40
C SER A 506 -13.17 0.45 -31.44
N THR A 507 -13.79 -0.40 -32.26
CA THR A 507 -13.37 -1.81 -32.41
C THR A 507 -11.89 -1.86 -32.85
N PRO A 508 -11.02 -2.66 -32.24
CA PRO A 508 -9.63 -2.75 -32.69
C PRO A 508 -9.50 -3.16 -34.17
N SER A 509 -8.44 -2.68 -34.84
CA SER A 509 -7.98 -3.25 -36.12
C SER A 509 -6.93 -4.34 -35.91
N TYR A 510 -6.20 -4.28 -34.80
CA TYR A 510 -5.10 -5.16 -34.48
C TYR A 510 -5.17 -5.66 -33.03
N GLU A 511 -4.43 -6.74 -32.72
CA GLU A 511 -4.43 -7.35 -31.39
C GLU A 511 -3.87 -6.45 -30.26
N ASP A 512 -3.11 -5.41 -30.60
CA ASP A 512 -2.59 -4.41 -29.65
C ASP A 512 -3.64 -3.37 -29.22
N LEU A 513 -4.87 -3.46 -29.73
CA LEU A 513 -5.98 -2.48 -29.60
C LEU A 513 -5.91 -1.29 -30.56
N SER A 514 -4.84 -1.13 -31.33
CA SER A 514 -4.73 -0.01 -32.28
C SER A 514 -5.73 -0.14 -33.43
N ILE A 515 -6.05 1.01 -34.02
CA ILE A 515 -6.99 1.14 -35.13
C ILE A 515 -6.27 1.74 -36.33
N GLY A 516 -6.45 1.10 -37.49
CA GLY A 516 -6.02 1.65 -38.77
C GLY A 516 -6.99 2.71 -39.28
N LEU A 517 -6.47 3.79 -39.87
CA LEU A 517 -7.31 4.87 -40.43
C LEU A 517 -8.30 4.37 -41.49
N SER A 518 -7.89 3.39 -42.30
CA SER A 518 -8.77 2.74 -43.28
C SER A 518 -10.00 2.10 -42.64
N ASP A 519 -9.83 1.42 -41.51
CA ASP A 519 -10.90 0.66 -40.86
C ASP A 519 -11.88 1.58 -40.14
N LEU A 520 -11.38 2.64 -39.50
CA LEU A 520 -12.23 3.68 -38.93
C LEU A 520 -13.14 4.30 -40.02
N ILE A 521 -12.56 4.63 -41.18
CA ILE A 521 -13.31 5.21 -42.30
C ILE A 521 -14.30 4.21 -42.89
N ASN A 522 -13.91 2.94 -43.07
CA ASN A 522 -14.81 1.89 -43.53
C ASN A 522 -16.03 1.74 -42.60
N ARG A 523 -15.85 1.84 -41.28
CA ARG A 523 -16.95 1.81 -40.31
C ARG A 523 -17.85 3.03 -40.43
N LEU A 524 -17.29 4.23 -40.60
CA LEU A 524 -18.11 5.44 -40.85
C LEU A 524 -18.90 5.34 -42.15
N LEU A 525 -18.35 4.72 -43.19
CA LEU A 525 -19.07 4.45 -44.44
C LEU A 525 -20.24 3.47 -44.24
N ILE A 526 -20.12 2.49 -43.34
CA ILE A 526 -21.25 1.62 -42.96
C ILE A 526 -22.37 2.47 -42.34
N TYR A 527 -22.05 3.38 -41.42
CA TYR A 527 -23.04 4.28 -40.81
C TYR A 527 -23.76 5.12 -41.86
N LYS A 528 -23.01 5.68 -42.82
CA LYS A 528 -23.57 6.43 -43.95
C LYS A 528 -24.49 5.55 -44.81
N ASN A 529 -24.07 4.34 -45.16
CA ASN A 529 -24.84 3.43 -46.02
C ASN A 529 -26.14 2.97 -45.34
N GLU A 530 -26.13 2.82 -44.02
CA GLU A 530 -27.31 2.53 -43.18
C GLU A 530 -28.17 3.79 -42.88
N ASN A 531 -27.84 4.95 -43.47
CA ASN A 531 -28.53 6.23 -43.32
C ASN A 531 -28.64 6.73 -41.86
N LEU A 532 -27.65 6.43 -41.02
CA LEU A 532 -27.55 7.02 -39.69
C LEU A 532 -27.16 8.50 -39.79
N SER A 533 -27.68 9.31 -38.87
CA SER A 533 -27.42 10.76 -38.85
C SER A 533 -26.30 11.15 -37.89
N TYR A 534 -25.89 10.26 -36.99
CA TYR A 534 -24.92 10.54 -35.95
C TYR A 534 -24.13 9.31 -35.50
N VAL A 535 -23.01 9.56 -34.82
CA VAL A 535 -22.19 8.57 -34.10
C VAL A 535 -22.19 8.87 -32.60
N SER A 536 -21.84 7.88 -31.79
CA SER A 536 -21.65 8.04 -30.35
C SER A 536 -20.33 8.77 -30.07
N GLU A 537 -20.39 9.88 -29.32
CA GLU A 537 -19.22 10.68 -28.96
C GLU A 537 -18.11 9.90 -28.21
N PRO A 538 -18.38 9.13 -27.14
CA PRO A 538 -17.31 8.45 -26.41
C PRO A 538 -16.69 7.29 -27.21
N ASP A 539 -17.45 6.70 -28.15
CA ASP A 539 -16.93 5.68 -29.08
C ASP A 539 -16.01 6.30 -30.14
N LEU A 540 -16.38 7.49 -30.66
CA LEU A 540 -15.51 8.26 -31.55
C LEU A 540 -14.22 8.69 -30.84
N GLN A 541 -14.31 9.24 -29.63
CA GLN A 541 -13.12 9.63 -28.86
C GLN A 541 -12.16 8.46 -28.65
N LEU A 542 -12.66 7.29 -28.21
CA LEU A 542 -11.82 6.10 -28.03
C LEU A 542 -11.24 5.58 -29.35
N ALA A 543 -11.97 5.70 -30.45
CA ALA A 543 -11.44 5.35 -31.77
C ALA A 543 -10.27 6.26 -32.20
N LEU A 544 -10.35 7.56 -31.87
CA LEU A 544 -9.29 8.53 -32.16
C LEU A 544 -8.03 8.28 -31.32
N THR A 545 -8.18 7.98 -30.02
CA THR A 545 -7.01 7.70 -29.15
C THR A 545 -6.29 6.41 -29.52
N ARG A 546 -7.02 5.44 -30.07
CA ARG A 546 -6.47 4.16 -30.57
C ARG A 546 -5.91 4.25 -31.99
N LEU A 547 -6.07 5.39 -32.68
CA LEU A 547 -5.62 5.53 -34.05
C LEU A 547 -4.09 5.44 -34.13
N ASP A 548 -3.60 4.60 -35.03
CA ASP A 548 -2.16 4.46 -35.27
C ASP A 548 -1.64 5.62 -36.15
N ILE A 549 -1.45 6.79 -35.52
CA ILE A 549 -1.01 8.02 -36.20
C ILE A 549 0.34 7.83 -36.91
N ASP A 550 1.24 7.04 -36.33
CA ASP A 550 2.60 6.87 -36.84
C ASP A 550 2.65 6.17 -38.21
N SER A 551 1.63 5.38 -38.56
CA SER A 551 1.54 4.71 -39.86
C SER A 551 0.82 5.51 -40.94
N VAL A 552 0.18 6.64 -40.59
CA VAL A 552 -0.55 7.46 -41.56
C VAL A 552 0.41 8.26 -42.43
N THR A 553 0.46 7.95 -43.73
CA THR A 553 1.29 8.71 -44.67
C THR A 553 0.57 9.95 -45.21
N GLU A 554 1.32 10.93 -45.74
CA GLU A 554 0.72 12.10 -46.43
C GLU A 554 -0.19 11.70 -47.59
N LYS A 555 0.08 10.55 -48.23
CA LYS A 555 -0.73 10.03 -49.33
C LYS A 555 -2.07 9.51 -48.80
N ASP A 556 -2.05 8.78 -47.69
CA ASP A 556 -3.25 8.27 -47.04
C ASP A 556 -4.14 9.43 -46.58
N ALA A 557 -3.55 10.42 -45.91
CA ALA A 557 -4.28 11.61 -45.48
C ALA A 557 -5.02 12.31 -46.64
N LYS A 558 -4.39 12.43 -47.82
CA LYS A 558 -5.02 13.01 -49.02
C LYS A 558 -6.14 12.15 -49.60
N GLU A 559 -5.95 10.83 -49.69
CA GLU A 559 -6.99 9.92 -50.20
C GLU A 559 -8.22 9.90 -49.27
N TYR A 560 -7.98 9.90 -47.97
CA TYR A 560 -9.04 9.81 -46.97
C TYR A 560 -9.76 11.13 -46.73
N LEU A 561 -9.11 12.27 -46.96
CA LEU A 561 -9.75 13.61 -46.97
C LEU A 561 -10.94 13.67 -47.92
N GLU A 562 -10.82 13.12 -49.13
CA GLU A 562 -11.91 13.12 -50.11
C GLU A 562 -13.09 12.25 -49.65
N LYS A 563 -12.82 11.11 -49.00
CA LYS A 563 -13.85 10.21 -48.45
C LYS A 563 -14.54 10.83 -47.23
N LEU A 564 -13.78 11.49 -46.34
CA LEU A 564 -14.30 12.13 -45.12
C LEU A 564 -15.19 13.34 -45.44
N ASN A 565 -14.88 14.11 -46.49
CA ASN A 565 -15.72 15.23 -46.95
C ASN A 565 -17.13 14.80 -47.39
N ASP A 566 -17.32 13.53 -47.73
CA ASP A 566 -18.59 12.96 -48.14
C ASP A 566 -19.36 12.34 -46.93
N ILE A 567 -18.82 12.42 -45.71
CA ILE A 567 -19.41 11.88 -44.48
C ILE A 567 -20.05 13.00 -43.66
N ASN A 568 -21.37 13.15 -43.79
CA ASN A 568 -22.18 14.14 -43.05
C ASN A 568 -22.78 13.55 -41.76
N LEU A 569 -21.98 12.83 -40.97
CA LEU A 569 -22.40 12.28 -39.68
C LEU A 569 -22.16 13.32 -38.57
N LYS A 570 -23.15 13.51 -37.70
CA LYS A 570 -23.06 14.36 -36.51
C LYS A 570 -22.56 13.57 -35.30
N ILE A 571 -22.28 14.25 -34.19
CA ILE A 571 -21.80 13.63 -32.95
C ILE A 571 -22.87 13.75 -31.87
N LEU A 572 -23.27 12.62 -31.28
CA LEU A 572 -24.26 12.55 -30.21
C LEU A 572 -23.58 12.43 -28.84
N LEU A 573 -23.87 13.38 -27.96
CA LEU A 573 -23.38 13.39 -26.58
C LEU A 573 -24.19 12.42 -25.68
N PRO A 574 -23.63 11.97 -24.55
CA PRO A 574 -24.37 11.16 -23.57
C PRO A 574 -25.65 11.84 -23.03
N SER A 575 -25.72 13.17 -23.06
CA SER A 575 -26.93 13.95 -22.73
C SER A 575 -28.08 13.75 -23.71
N GLY A 576 -27.82 13.20 -24.90
CA GLY A 576 -28.77 13.10 -26.02
C GLY A 576 -28.76 14.33 -26.94
N GLU A 577 -27.96 15.34 -26.65
CA GLU A 577 -27.77 16.53 -27.49
C GLU A 577 -26.73 16.27 -28.58
N LEU A 578 -26.85 17.00 -29.70
CA LEU A 578 -25.83 17.00 -30.74
C LEU A 578 -24.70 17.96 -30.36
N LEU A 579 -23.46 17.57 -30.64
CA LEU A 579 -22.32 18.43 -30.41
C LEU A 579 -22.37 19.65 -31.33
N GLN A 580 -22.19 20.84 -30.75
CA GLN A 580 -22.18 22.11 -31.46
C GLN A 580 -20.90 22.89 -31.22
N ASP A 581 -20.50 23.68 -32.22
CA ASP A 581 -19.36 24.59 -32.11
C ASP A 581 -19.69 25.85 -31.27
N GLU A 582 -18.70 26.74 -31.07
CA GLU A 582 -18.88 28.00 -30.33
C GLU A 582 -19.93 28.94 -30.97
N TYR A 583 -20.36 28.67 -32.21
CA TYR A 583 -21.35 29.45 -32.96
C TYR A 583 -22.74 28.76 -33.03
N GLY A 584 -22.89 27.57 -32.43
CA GLY A 584 -24.13 26.79 -32.42
C GLY A 584 -24.38 25.94 -33.68
N ASN A 585 -23.38 25.72 -34.53
CA ASN A 585 -23.48 24.80 -35.67
C ASN A 585 -23.14 23.37 -35.25
N ASP A 586 -23.85 22.39 -35.79
CA ASP A 586 -23.56 20.98 -35.54
C ASP A 586 -22.17 20.61 -36.08
N VAL A 587 -21.33 20.00 -35.24
CA VAL A 587 -19.97 19.58 -35.62
C VAL A 587 -20.03 18.22 -36.33
N LEU A 588 -19.35 18.12 -37.48
CA LEU A 588 -19.31 16.89 -38.27
C LEU A 588 -18.12 15.99 -37.90
N VAL A 589 -18.34 14.68 -37.93
CA VAL A 589 -17.31 13.67 -37.64
C VAL A 589 -16.12 13.77 -38.60
N GLY A 590 -16.40 13.98 -39.89
CA GLY A 590 -15.36 14.11 -40.91
C GLY A 590 -14.42 15.29 -40.65
N GLU A 591 -14.96 16.41 -40.16
CA GLU A 591 -14.18 17.61 -39.82
C GLU A 591 -13.26 17.35 -38.63
N ILE A 592 -13.78 16.77 -37.54
CA ILE A 592 -12.98 16.41 -36.36
C ILE A 592 -11.83 15.47 -36.71
N ILE A 593 -12.08 14.42 -37.50
CA ILE A 593 -11.02 13.46 -37.87
C ILE A 593 -9.93 14.16 -38.69
N VAL A 594 -10.31 15.01 -39.65
CA VAL A 594 -9.36 15.76 -40.48
C VAL A 594 -8.50 16.72 -39.65
N GLU A 595 -9.08 17.39 -38.66
CA GLU A 595 -8.34 18.26 -37.74
C GLU A 595 -7.44 17.45 -36.81
N TYR A 596 -7.94 16.32 -36.27
CA TYR A 596 -7.18 15.44 -35.39
C TYR A 596 -5.95 14.84 -36.06
N LEU A 597 -6.04 14.44 -37.34
CA LEU A 597 -4.87 13.94 -38.09
C LEU A 597 -3.74 14.98 -38.22
N LYS A 598 -4.02 16.28 -38.04
CA LYS A 598 -3.03 17.36 -38.08
C LYS A 598 -2.56 17.80 -36.69
N ASP A 599 -3.38 17.56 -35.68
CA ASP A 599 -3.19 17.96 -34.29
C ASP A 599 -3.71 16.81 -33.38
N PRO A 600 -3.02 15.65 -33.37
CA PRO A 600 -3.43 14.51 -32.56
C PRO A 600 -3.01 14.69 -31.10
N TYR A 601 -3.44 13.79 -30.22
CA TYR A 601 -2.83 13.67 -28.91
C TYR A 601 -1.35 13.29 -29.04
N ILE A 602 -0.49 13.96 -28.28
CA ILE A 602 0.94 13.68 -28.21
C ILE A 602 1.22 13.09 -26.83
N GLU A 603 1.98 12.00 -26.78
CA GLU A 603 2.41 11.41 -25.51
C GLU A 603 3.24 12.43 -24.71
N PRO A 604 2.85 12.75 -23.47
CA PRO A 604 3.63 13.65 -22.63
C PRO A 604 4.96 13.02 -22.21
N GLU A 605 5.95 13.86 -21.91
CA GLU A 605 7.20 13.39 -21.31
C GLU A 605 6.93 12.82 -19.90
N PHE A 606 7.34 11.57 -19.67
CA PHE A 606 7.22 10.93 -18.37
C PHE A 606 8.52 11.05 -17.56
N THR A 607 8.46 11.79 -16.44
CA THR A 607 9.56 11.87 -15.48
C THR A 607 9.10 11.34 -14.11
N PRO A 608 9.67 10.21 -13.63
CA PRO A 608 9.35 9.65 -12.33
C PRO A 608 9.42 10.69 -11.20
N GLY A 609 8.45 10.65 -10.28
CA GLY A 609 8.36 11.57 -9.12
C GLY A 609 7.94 13.01 -9.42
N LYS A 610 8.14 13.51 -10.65
CA LYS A 610 7.58 14.81 -11.12
C LYS A 610 6.19 14.59 -11.73
N THR A 611 6.05 13.57 -12.56
CA THR A 611 4.78 13.11 -13.12
C THR A 611 4.15 12.14 -12.13
N SER A 612 2.96 12.48 -11.64
CA SER A 612 2.22 11.60 -10.74
C SER A 612 1.71 10.39 -11.51
N CYS A 613 2.02 9.17 -11.04
CA CYS A 613 1.48 7.95 -11.63
C CYS A 613 -0.02 7.72 -11.33
N TRP A 614 -0.70 8.57 -10.55
CA TRP A 614 -2.15 8.47 -10.29
C TRP A 614 -2.96 9.66 -10.81
N LYS A 615 -2.30 10.71 -11.32
CA LYS A 615 -2.96 11.90 -11.86
C LYS A 615 -2.51 12.15 -13.29
N VAL A 616 -3.42 11.91 -14.22
CA VAL A 616 -3.24 12.19 -15.65
C VAL A 616 -3.61 13.65 -15.92
N GLU A 617 -2.63 14.44 -16.37
CA GLU A 617 -2.86 15.77 -16.92
C GLU A 617 -2.51 15.71 -18.41
N LEU A 618 -3.51 15.45 -19.24
CA LEU A 618 -3.39 15.50 -20.69
C LEU A 618 -3.94 16.81 -21.22
N ASP A 619 -3.10 17.54 -21.93
CA ASP A 619 -3.52 18.69 -22.70
C ASP A 619 -4.37 18.21 -23.90
N MET A 620 -5.62 18.66 -23.93
CA MET A 620 -6.51 18.37 -25.05
C MET A 620 -6.05 19.14 -26.30
N PRO A 621 -5.84 18.48 -27.45
CA PRO A 621 -5.44 19.16 -28.67
C PRO A 621 -6.56 20.08 -29.15
N LYS A 622 -6.20 21.10 -29.93
CA LYS A 622 -7.16 22.10 -30.43
C LYS A 622 -8.19 21.46 -31.33
N SER A 623 -7.79 20.45 -32.10
CA SER A 623 -8.67 19.63 -32.94
C SER A 623 -9.86 19.02 -32.18
N LEU A 624 -9.73 18.76 -30.88
CA LEU A 624 -10.76 18.13 -30.07
C LEU A 624 -11.38 19.09 -29.04
N LYS A 625 -11.04 20.39 -29.06
CA LYS A 625 -11.51 21.37 -28.06
C LYS A 625 -13.04 21.44 -27.92
N ALA A 626 -13.77 21.12 -28.99
CA ALA A 626 -15.23 21.06 -28.95
C ALA A 626 -15.78 19.88 -28.12
N LEU A 627 -15.02 18.79 -28.00
CA LEU A 627 -15.45 17.58 -27.31
C LEU A 627 -15.31 17.71 -25.78
N PRO A 628 -16.11 16.95 -25.01
CA PRO A 628 -15.89 16.75 -23.58
C PRO A 628 -14.46 16.29 -23.26
N ASN A 629 -13.81 16.89 -22.26
CA ASN A 629 -12.54 16.36 -21.74
C ASN A 629 -12.82 15.16 -20.80
N ARG A 630 -12.43 13.96 -21.23
CA ARG A 630 -12.72 12.68 -20.56
C ARG A 630 -11.52 12.04 -19.84
N PHE A 631 -10.42 12.76 -19.66
CA PHE A 631 -9.17 12.25 -19.09
C PHE A 631 -8.87 12.89 -17.72
N SER A 632 -9.83 12.80 -16.78
CA SER A 632 -9.75 13.54 -15.52
C SER A 632 -9.02 12.79 -14.41
N TYR A 633 -9.13 11.46 -14.34
CA TYR A 633 -8.63 10.61 -13.25
C TYR A 633 -8.54 9.10 -13.66
N SER A 634 -7.61 8.69 -14.53
CA SER A 634 -7.25 7.26 -14.64
C SER A 634 -5.94 7.04 -15.37
N ASN A 635 -4.94 6.43 -14.71
CA ASN A 635 -3.68 6.03 -15.35
C ASN A 635 -3.65 4.54 -15.75
N ASP A 636 -4.30 3.68 -14.96
CA ASP A 636 -4.13 2.21 -15.09
C ASP A 636 -4.74 1.64 -16.37
N SER A 637 -5.61 2.39 -17.06
CA SER A 637 -6.26 1.99 -18.31
C SER A 637 -5.69 2.69 -19.55
N MET A 638 -4.65 3.52 -19.39
CA MET A 638 -4.04 4.29 -20.48
C MET A 638 -3.51 3.39 -21.61
N PHE A 639 -2.97 2.21 -21.28
CA PHE A 639 -2.51 1.24 -22.27
C PHE A 639 -3.62 0.78 -23.23
N SER A 640 -4.89 0.82 -22.78
CA SER A 640 -6.06 0.46 -23.61
C SER A 640 -6.58 1.64 -24.44
N MET A 641 -6.41 2.87 -23.95
CA MET A 641 -6.82 4.08 -24.66
C MET A 641 -5.78 4.52 -25.71
N PHE A 642 -4.49 4.42 -25.38
CA PHE A 642 -3.34 4.82 -26.20
C PHE A 642 -2.35 3.65 -26.39
N PRO A 643 -2.73 2.62 -27.17
CA PRO A 643 -1.93 1.40 -27.31
C PRO A 643 -0.57 1.59 -27.99
N THR A 644 -0.33 2.72 -28.64
CA THR A 644 0.92 3.03 -29.36
C THR A 644 1.91 3.88 -28.58
N TRP A 645 1.52 4.40 -27.41
CA TRP A 645 2.34 5.22 -26.51
C TRP A 645 3.25 4.38 -25.62
N GLY A 646 4.35 4.97 -25.16
CA GLY A 646 5.38 4.38 -24.31
C GLY A 646 5.09 4.47 -22.81
N ASP A 647 6.11 4.86 -22.02
CA ASP A 647 6.09 4.80 -20.56
C ASP A 647 4.92 5.56 -19.94
N TYR A 648 4.43 6.64 -20.55
CA TYR A 648 3.30 7.40 -20.01
C TYR A 648 2.01 6.58 -20.00
N ALA A 649 1.80 5.73 -21.00
CA ALA A 649 0.63 4.85 -21.09
C ALA A 649 0.82 3.49 -20.40
N LEU A 650 2.07 3.14 -20.04
CA LEU A 650 2.44 1.84 -19.47
C LEU A 650 2.73 1.89 -17.96
N THR A 651 2.36 2.98 -17.31
CA THR A 651 2.40 3.20 -15.86
C THR A 651 1.64 2.15 -15.04
N ALA A 652 0.65 1.46 -15.65
CA ALA A 652 -0.04 0.31 -15.08
C ALA A 652 0.90 -0.88 -14.79
N VAL A 653 2.11 -0.89 -15.36
CA VAL A 653 3.16 -1.85 -15.02
C VAL A 653 3.91 -1.35 -13.78
N HIS A 654 3.51 -1.78 -12.58
CA HIS A 654 4.18 -1.40 -11.32
C HIS A 654 4.10 -2.52 -10.28
N ARG A 655 5.03 -2.57 -9.32
CA ARG A 655 5.01 -3.60 -8.26
C ARG A 655 4.20 -3.23 -7.00
N ASP A 656 3.82 -1.96 -6.84
CA ASP A 656 3.33 -1.40 -5.56
C ASP A 656 1.81 -1.57 -5.33
N CYS A 657 1.46 -1.66 -4.03
CA CYS A 657 0.15 -1.81 -3.34
C CYS A 657 -0.76 -2.97 -3.81
N GLU A 658 -1.05 -3.91 -2.89
CA GLU A 658 -2.10 -4.94 -3.00
C GLU A 658 -2.29 -5.45 -4.43
N VAL A 659 -1.31 -6.20 -4.96
CA VAL A 659 -1.27 -6.80 -6.32
C VAL A 659 -2.62 -6.68 -7.00
N TYR A 660 -2.80 -5.60 -7.77
CA TYR A 660 -4.08 -5.31 -8.39
C TYR A 660 -4.54 -6.59 -9.11
N HIS A 661 -5.72 -7.12 -8.76
CA HIS A 661 -6.17 -8.44 -9.22
C HIS A 661 -6.27 -8.54 -10.76
N GLY A 662 -6.15 -7.42 -11.49
CA GLY A 662 -6.09 -7.36 -12.96
C GLY A 662 -4.69 -7.29 -13.58
N GLN A 663 -3.60 -7.22 -12.79
CA GLN A 663 -2.25 -6.94 -13.33
C GLN A 663 -1.77 -7.99 -14.34
N GLY A 664 -2.02 -9.28 -14.09
CA GLY A 664 -1.66 -10.34 -15.05
C GLY A 664 -2.30 -10.10 -16.42
N ILE A 665 -3.59 -9.79 -16.45
CA ILE A 665 -4.35 -9.54 -17.69
C ILE A 665 -3.84 -8.27 -18.41
N ILE A 666 -3.49 -7.22 -17.65
CA ILE A 666 -2.89 -6.00 -18.19
C ILE A 666 -1.57 -6.35 -18.91
N LEU A 667 -0.69 -7.12 -18.27
CA LEU A 667 0.57 -7.54 -18.89
C LEU A 667 0.35 -8.42 -20.12
N ARG A 668 -0.64 -9.33 -20.10
CA ARG A 668 -1.01 -10.13 -21.29
C ARG A 668 -1.42 -9.23 -22.46
N GLN A 669 -2.11 -8.12 -22.20
CA GLN A 669 -2.44 -7.16 -23.25
C GLN A 669 -1.23 -6.34 -23.70
N ILE A 670 -0.38 -5.89 -22.79
CA ILE A 670 0.86 -5.15 -23.11
C ILE A 670 1.84 -6.04 -23.91
N ALA A 671 1.85 -7.35 -23.67
CA ALA A 671 2.62 -8.32 -24.44
C ALA A 671 2.13 -8.48 -25.89
N ARG A 672 0.99 -7.88 -26.28
CA ARG A 672 0.49 -7.85 -27.66
C ARG A 672 0.83 -6.55 -28.38
N ARG A 673 1.74 -5.74 -27.88
CA ARG A 673 2.07 -4.46 -28.52
C ARG A 673 2.91 -4.65 -29.78
N ARG A 674 2.80 -3.70 -30.69
CA ARG A 674 3.65 -3.60 -31.88
C ARG A 674 5.03 -2.99 -31.65
N LYS A 675 5.18 -2.22 -30.56
CA LYS A 675 6.44 -1.55 -30.19
C LYS A 675 7.05 -2.28 -28.99
N PRO A 676 8.39 -2.42 -28.94
CA PRO A 676 9.08 -2.93 -27.76
C PRO A 676 8.70 -2.18 -26.48
N ILE A 677 8.86 -2.85 -25.34
CA ILE A 677 8.57 -2.27 -24.02
C ILE A 677 9.59 -1.16 -23.75
N THR A 678 9.07 -0.01 -23.32
CA THR A 678 9.88 1.18 -23.00
C THR A 678 10.64 1.01 -21.68
N LYS A 679 11.66 1.84 -21.49
CA LYS A 679 12.64 1.69 -20.42
C LYS A 679 12.06 1.62 -19.00
N GLY A 680 11.07 2.45 -18.69
CA GLY A 680 10.44 2.46 -17.38
C GLY A 680 9.52 1.28 -17.17
N ALA A 681 8.69 0.97 -18.17
CA ALA A 681 7.78 -0.16 -18.13
C ALA A 681 8.55 -1.48 -18.03
N LEU A 682 9.66 -1.62 -18.76
CA LEU A 682 10.52 -2.79 -18.69
C LEU A 682 11.15 -2.93 -17.30
N MET A 683 11.70 -1.86 -16.73
CA MET A 683 12.27 -1.91 -15.38
C MET A 683 11.24 -2.36 -14.34
N ASN A 684 10.01 -1.86 -14.43
CA ASN A 684 8.95 -2.29 -13.54
C ASN A 684 8.53 -3.74 -13.81
N TRP A 685 8.46 -4.18 -15.08
CA TRP A 685 8.18 -5.57 -15.44
C TRP A 685 9.16 -6.55 -14.79
N LEU A 686 10.46 -6.23 -14.81
CA LEU A 686 11.52 -7.05 -14.18
C LEU A 686 11.39 -7.16 -12.65
N ALA A 687 10.53 -6.34 -12.02
CA ALA A 687 10.35 -6.31 -10.58
C ALA A 687 9.03 -6.95 -10.10
N ILE A 688 8.19 -7.47 -11.00
CA ILE A 688 6.82 -7.92 -10.69
C ILE A 688 6.78 -9.35 -10.09
N GLU A 689 7.54 -10.31 -10.62
CA GLU A 689 7.27 -11.75 -10.37
C GLU A 689 7.40 -12.18 -8.91
N SER A 690 8.17 -11.45 -8.12
CA SER A 690 8.55 -11.84 -6.77
C SER A 690 7.52 -11.48 -5.69
N ASN A 691 6.44 -10.78 -6.05
CA ASN A 691 5.36 -10.37 -5.14
C ASN A 691 3.95 -10.78 -5.63
N LEU A 692 3.83 -11.79 -6.50
CA LEU A 692 2.54 -12.18 -7.07
C LEU A 692 1.66 -12.99 -6.11
N SER A 693 0.35 -12.77 -6.18
CA SER A 693 -0.64 -13.74 -5.69
C SER A 693 -0.66 -14.96 -6.60
N ASP A 694 -1.05 -16.13 -6.07
CA ASP A 694 -1.21 -17.37 -6.85
C ASP A 694 -2.10 -17.15 -8.10
N GLU A 695 -3.07 -16.22 -7.99
CA GLU A 695 -4.02 -15.88 -9.05
C GLU A 695 -3.41 -15.11 -10.22
N ASN A 696 -2.41 -14.24 -9.96
CA ASN A 696 -1.75 -13.45 -11.00
C ASN A 696 -0.48 -14.11 -11.55
N ALA A 697 0.08 -15.08 -10.81
CA ALA A 697 1.33 -15.74 -11.14
C ALA A 697 1.34 -16.32 -12.56
N GLU A 698 0.29 -17.07 -12.92
CA GLU A 698 0.20 -17.72 -14.23
C GLU A 698 0.14 -16.71 -15.37
N ASP A 699 -0.71 -15.69 -15.28
CA ASP A 699 -0.83 -14.70 -16.35
C ASP A 699 0.41 -13.84 -16.53
N VAL A 700 1.11 -13.51 -15.44
CA VAL A 700 2.37 -12.76 -15.53
C VAL A 700 3.45 -13.59 -16.19
N ILE A 701 3.61 -14.87 -15.79
CA ILE A 701 4.58 -15.78 -16.42
C ILE A 701 4.30 -15.91 -17.92
N ASN A 702 3.04 -16.15 -18.28
CA ASN A 702 2.61 -16.23 -19.68
C ASN A 702 2.87 -14.93 -20.44
N ALA A 703 2.58 -13.77 -19.83
CA ALA A 703 2.84 -12.47 -20.44
C ALA A 703 4.34 -12.25 -20.68
N THR A 704 5.19 -12.61 -19.72
CA THR A 704 6.65 -12.49 -19.83
C THR A 704 7.18 -13.37 -20.97
N HIS A 705 6.74 -14.63 -21.06
CA HIS A 705 7.12 -15.54 -22.15
C HIS A 705 6.65 -15.02 -23.51
N GLU A 706 5.37 -14.63 -23.63
CA GLU A 706 4.83 -14.06 -24.86
C GLU A 706 5.59 -12.80 -25.28
N ALA A 707 5.88 -11.88 -24.35
CA ALA A 707 6.61 -10.65 -24.64
C ALA A 707 8.04 -10.92 -25.11
N TRP A 708 8.71 -11.92 -24.52
CA TRP A 708 10.04 -12.35 -24.98
C TRP A 708 9.98 -12.94 -26.38
N GLU A 709 9.11 -13.94 -26.61
CA GLU A 709 8.96 -14.60 -27.92
C GLU A 709 8.59 -13.62 -29.04
N ARG A 710 7.83 -12.58 -28.71
CA ARG A 710 7.44 -11.50 -29.64
C ARG A 710 8.51 -10.42 -29.82
N GLY A 711 9.68 -10.54 -29.19
CA GLY A 711 10.79 -9.59 -29.31
C GLY A 711 10.50 -8.23 -28.68
N LEU A 712 9.63 -8.16 -27.65
CA LEU A 712 9.25 -6.92 -26.97
C LEU A 712 10.18 -6.57 -25.81
N LEU A 713 10.83 -7.56 -25.21
CA LEU A 713 11.77 -7.36 -24.10
C LEU A 713 13.20 -7.21 -24.64
N LEU A 714 13.68 -5.97 -24.72
CA LEU A 714 15.01 -5.66 -25.25
C LEU A 714 16.07 -5.57 -24.13
N PRO A 715 17.24 -6.21 -24.31
CA PRO A 715 18.42 -5.96 -23.47
C PRO A 715 18.78 -4.47 -23.37
N ASP A 716 19.46 -4.10 -22.29
CA ASP A 716 19.99 -2.74 -22.02
C ASP A 716 18.96 -1.60 -22.07
N THR A 717 17.66 -1.93 -22.07
CA THR A 717 16.57 -0.95 -22.17
C THR A 717 16.02 -0.55 -20.81
N ALA A 718 16.04 -1.45 -19.82
CA ALA A 718 15.48 -1.19 -18.49
C ALA A 718 16.25 -0.08 -17.76
N ASP A 719 15.54 0.91 -17.23
CA ASP A 719 16.15 2.05 -16.52
C ASP A 719 15.72 2.06 -15.04
N ILE A 720 16.68 1.77 -14.16
CA ILE A 720 16.46 1.66 -12.71
C ILE A 720 15.92 2.94 -12.06
N SER A 721 16.10 4.12 -12.66
CA SER A 721 15.54 5.37 -12.12
C SER A 721 14.02 5.46 -12.27
N TYR A 722 13.41 4.57 -13.05
CA TYR A 722 11.96 4.50 -13.29
C TYR A 722 11.26 3.44 -12.43
N LEU A 723 12.01 2.69 -11.62
CA LEU A 723 11.42 1.69 -10.73
C LEU A 723 10.36 2.35 -9.83
N ASP A 724 9.17 1.73 -9.79
CA ASP A 724 7.97 2.17 -9.05
C ASP A 724 7.38 3.51 -9.49
N TRP A 725 7.87 4.11 -10.57
CA TRP A 725 7.42 5.40 -11.11
C TRP A 725 7.54 6.60 -10.15
N ASN A 726 8.06 6.40 -8.93
CA ASN A 726 8.09 7.40 -7.87
C ASN A 726 9.32 8.32 -7.93
N GLY A 727 10.37 7.95 -8.69
CA GLY A 727 11.62 8.71 -8.78
C GLY A 727 12.43 8.75 -7.48
N ASP A 728 12.06 7.94 -6.49
CA ASP A 728 12.72 7.83 -5.20
C ASP A 728 13.85 6.78 -5.25
N THR A 729 14.54 6.61 -4.12
CA THR A 729 15.56 5.56 -3.98
C THR A 729 14.94 4.17 -4.15
N PRO A 730 15.48 3.31 -5.05
CA PRO A 730 14.98 1.95 -5.24
C PRO A 730 14.88 1.14 -3.94
N SER A 731 13.75 0.46 -3.77
CA SER A 731 13.51 -0.43 -2.62
C SER A 731 13.29 -1.89 -3.07
N ASN A 732 13.08 -2.81 -2.12
CA ASN A 732 12.75 -4.23 -2.36
C ASN A 732 13.69 -4.99 -3.34
N LEU A 733 14.97 -4.63 -3.37
CA LEU A 733 15.94 -5.19 -4.32
C LEU A 733 16.13 -6.71 -4.21
N ALA A 734 15.92 -7.29 -3.02
CA ALA A 734 15.99 -8.74 -2.82
C ALA A 734 14.85 -9.47 -3.54
N SER A 735 13.65 -8.87 -3.57
CA SER A 735 12.50 -9.39 -4.29
C SER A 735 12.78 -9.33 -5.80
N MET A 736 13.23 -8.17 -6.29
CA MET A 736 13.62 -7.99 -7.69
C MET A 736 14.72 -8.97 -8.16
N ALA A 737 15.72 -9.25 -7.31
CA ALA A 737 16.76 -10.24 -7.64
C ALA A 737 16.19 -11.66 -7.88
N LEU A 738 15.11 -12.04 -7.18
CA LEU A 738 14.43 -13.32 -7.40
C LEU A 738 13.67 -13.33 -8.73
N SER A 739 13.00 -12.22 -9.09
CA SER A 739 12.36 -12.11 -10.40
C SER A 739 13.38 -12.18 -11.54
N MET A 740 14.52 -11.49 -11.39
CA MET A 740 15.63 -11.59 -12.36
C MET A 740 16.16 -13.03 -12.47
N GLU A 741 16.21 -13.79 -11.37
CA GLU A 741 16.60 -15.20 -11.36
C GLU A 741 15.61 -16.08 -12.14
N CYS A 742 14.30 -15.88 -11.96
CA CYS A 742 13.26 -16.59 -12.71
C CYS A 742 13.38 -16.32 -14.22
N MET A 743 13.43 -15.04 -14.62
CA MET A 743 13.59 -14.67 -16.03
C MET A 743 14.91 -15.19 -16.64
N ALA A 744 16.00 -15.18 -15.87
CA ALA A 744 17.27 -15.75 -16.31
C ALA A 744 17.17 -17.25 -16.59
N LYS A 745 16.50 -18.03 -15.72
CA LYS A 745 16.26 -19.46 -15.91
C LYS A 745 15.43 -19.77 -17.16
N ASP A 746 14.57 -18.85 -17.57
CA ASP A 746 13.79 -18.96 -18.81
C ASP A 746 14.58 -18.56 -20.07
N GLY A 747 15.87 -18.24 -19.91
CA GLY A 747 16.78 -17.89 -21.01
C GLY A 747 16.77 -16.40 -21.37
N MET A 748 16.30 -15.53 -20.46
CA MET A 748 16.25 -14.07 -20.65
C MET A 748 17.38 -13.36 -19.89
N LEU A 749 18.52 -14.05 -19.63
CA LEU A 749 19.64 -13.48 -18.89
C LEU A 749 20.16 -12.16 -19.51
N SER A 750 20.12 -12.06 -20.83
CA SER A 750 20.50 -10.86 -21.58
C SER A 750 19.64 -9.63 -21.26
N VAL A 751 18.37 -9.82 -20.87
CA VAL A 751 17.45 -8.72 -20.53
C VAL A 751 17.74 -8.17 -19.14
N VAL A 752 18.06 -9.03 -18.17
CA VAL A 752 18.18 -8.66 -16.75
C VAL A 752 19.59 -8.29 -16.31
N TRP A 753 20.62 -8.69 -17.06
CA TRP A 753 22.02 -8.55 -16.64
C TRP A 753 22.45 -7.10 -16.38
N GLN A 754 22.18 -6.20 -17.32
CA GLN A 754 22.58 -4.80 -17.20
C GLN A 754 21.77 -4.10 -16.10
N ALA A 755 20.46 -4.35 -16.00
CA ALA A 755 19.62 -3.83 -14.93
C ALA A 755 20.13 -4.24 -13.53
N ALA A 756 20.62 -5.47 -13.37
CA ALA A 756 21.25 -5.92 -12.14
C ALA A 756 22.58 -5.18 -11.85
N CYS A 757 23.39 -4.90 -12.86
CA CYS A 757 24.61 -4.08 -12.72
C CYS A 757 24.28 -2.63 -12.32
N ASP A 758 23.30 -2.00 -12.97
CA ASP A 758 22.87 -0.63 -12.72
C ASP A 758 22.26 -0.49 -11.30
N THR A 759 21.57 -1.52 -10.84
CA THR A 759 21.07 -1.60 -9.46
C THR A 759 22.21 -1.56 -8.43
N VAL A 760 23.34 -2.22 -8.71
CA VAL A 760 24.53 -2.16 -7.85
C VAL A 760 25.13 -0.75 -7.87
N GLU A 761 25.14 -0.08 -9.02
CA GLU A 761 25.61 1.29 -9.16
C GLU A 761 24.77 2.28 -8.34
N VAL A 762 23.46 2.25 -8.49
CA VAL A 762 22.53 3.08 -7.71
C VAL A 762 22.69 2.83 -6.20
N SER A 763 22.83 1.56 -5.81
CA SER A 763 23.05 1.20 -4.41
C SER A 763 24.38 1.74 -3.85
N LEU A 764 25.43 1.80 -4.67
CA LEU A 764 26.71 2.38 -4.28
C LEU A 764 26.67 3.90 -4.18
N GLY A 765 25.86 4.56 -5.03
CA GLY A 765 25.63 6.01 -5.01
C GLY A 765 24.75 6.48 -3.85
N ALA A 766 23.93 5.60 -3.28
CA ALA A 766 23.06 5.93 -2.16
C ALA A 766 23.84 6.24 -0.85
N PRO A 767 23.29 7.07 0.07
CA PRO A 767 23.92 7.38 1.36
C PRO A 767 24.29 6.16 2.20
N ARG A 768 23.54 5.07 2.01
CA ARG A 768 23.84 3.73 2.51
C ARG A 768 23.52 2.74 1.41
N MET A 769 24.34 1.69 1.34
CA MET A 769 24.06 0.52 0.51
C MET A 769 22.63 0.03 0.78
N LEU A 770 21.87 -0.12 -0.29
CA LEU A 770 20.45 -0.42 -0.23
C LEU A 770 20.22 -1.84 0.27
N THR A 771 19.14 -2.03 1.02
CA THR A 771 18.71 -3.36 1.45
C THR A 771 18.41 -4.21 0.22
N GLY A 772 18.93 -5.44 0.17
CA GLY A 772 18.80 -6.33 -0.99
C GLY A 772 19.99 -6.30 -1.97
N THR A 773 20.98 -5.42 -1.75
CA THR A 773 22.17 -5.35 -2.64
C THR A 773 22.98 -6.64 -2.65
N ALA A 774 23.00 -7.39 -1.53
CA ALA A 774 23.76 -8.63 -1.47
C ALA A 774 23.16 -9.70 -2.38
N GLU A 775 21.83 -9.73 -2.49
CA GLU A 775 21.04 -10.63 -3.31
C GLU A 775 21.23 -10.32 -4.81
N VAL A 776 21.24 -9.05 -5.21
CA VAL A 776 21.55 -8.64 -6.59
C VAL A 776 22.99 -9.00 -6.99
N VAL A 777 23.97 -8.76 -6.12
CA VAL A 777 25.37 -9.14 -6.41
C VAL A 777 25.55 -10.65 -6.40
N LYS A 778 24.75 -11.38 -5.60
CA LYS A 778 24.71 -12.84 -5.63
C LYS A 778 24.19 -13.35 -6.97
N PHE A 779 23.09 -12.80 -7.48
CA PHE A 779 22.58 -13.10 -8.82
C PHE A 779 23.69 -12.93 -9.88
N LEU A 780 24.37 -11.77 -9.90
CA LEU A 780 25.48 -11.52 -10.81
C LEU A 780 26.63 -12.53 -10.66
N ARG A 781 26.92 -12.99 -9.43
CA ARG A 781 27.96 -13.99 -9.19
C ARG A 781 27.55 -15.36 -9.74
N ASP A 782 26.33 -15.78 -9.46
CA ASP A 782 25.85 -17.14 -9.73
C ASP A 782 25.71 -17.36 -11.25
N TYR A 783 25.31 -16.34 -12.01
CA TYR A 783 25.16 -16.42 -13.47
C TYR A 783 26.40 -15.95 -14.28
N LEU A 784 27.52 -15.62 -13.62
CA LEU A 784 28.71 -15.10 -14.31
C LEU A 784 29.29 -16.08 -15.35
N ASP A 785 29.22 -17.39 -15.11
CA ASP A 785 29.74 -18.39 -16.06
C ASP A 785 28.96 -18.41 -17.38
N GLU A 786 27.63 -18.26 -17.31
CA GLU A 786 26.76 -18.15 -18.50
C GLU A 786 27.18 -16.98 -19.38
N VAL A 787 27.42 -15.82 -18.76
CA VAL A 787 27.79 -14.58 -19.47
C VAL A 787 29.19 -14.68 -20.08
N ILE A 788 30.16 -15.26 -19.36
CA ILE A 788 31.51 -15.49 -19.89
C ILE A 788 31.44 -16.35 -21.15
N ILE A 789 30.67 -17.43 -21.12
CA ILE A 789 30.52 -18.35 -22.26
C ILE A 789 29.78 -17.67 -23.42
N ALA A 790 28.76 -16.86 -23.13
CA ALA A 790 28.07 -16.06 -24.13
C ALA A 790 29.03 -15.10 -24.85
N VAL A 791 29.93 -14.44 -24.12
CA VAL A 791 30.97 -13.57 -24.68
C VAL A 791 31.96 -14.38 -25.53
N GLN A 792 32.46 -15.51 -25.03
CA GLN A 792 33.37 -16.40 -25.78
C GLN A 792 32.76 -16.87 -27.11
N ASN A 793 31.46 -17.17 -27.09
CA ASN A 793 30.70 -17.60 -28.27
C ASN A 793 30.17 -16.45 -29.13
N LYS A 794 30.46 -15.19 -28.77
CA LYS A 794 30.04 -13.95 -29.46
C LYS A 794 28.53 -13.69 -29.48
N PHE A 795 27.79 -14.27 -28.54
CA PHE A 795 26.38 -13.93 -28.29
C PHE A 795 26.23 -12.66 -27.43
N ALA A 796 27.29 -12.26 -26.72
CA ALA A 796 27.34 -11.05 -25.91
C ALA A 796 28.60 -10.22 -26.24
N PRO A 797 28.54 -8.87 -26.17
CA PRO A 797 29.73 -8.03 -26.31
C PRO A 797 30.60 -8.06 -25.05
N ASN A 798 31.92 -7.86 -25.19
CA ASN A 798 32.85 -7.85 -24.06
C ASN A 798 32.50 -6.83 -22.96
N SER A 799 31.78 -5.75 -23.30
CA SER A 799 31.37 -4.69 -22.38
C SER A 799 30.55 -5.19 -21.20
N VAL A 800 29.79 -6.28 -21.35
CA VAL A 800 28.94 -6.86 -20.28
C VAL A 800 29.75 -7.41 -19.09
N LEU A 801 31.05 -7.68 -19.31
CA LEU A 801 31.99 -8.16 -18.28
C LEU A 801 32.79 -7.01 -17.64
N GLU A 802 32.60 -5.75 -18.06
CA GLU A 802 33.30 -4.60 -17.46
C GLU A 802 32.91 -4.41 -15.98
N MET A 803 31.61 -4.53 -15.68
CA MET A 803 31.00 -4.54 -14.34
C MET A 803 31.63 -3.52 -13.37
N LYS A 804 31.75 -2.25 -13.79
CA LYS A 804 32.47 -1.18 -13.06
C LYS A 804 31.99 -1.00 -11.62
N ALA A 805 30.67 -0.97 -11.41
CA ALA A 805 30.07 -0.87 -10.09
C ALA A 805 30.46 -2.04 -9.17
N VAL A 806 30.48 -3.27 -9.68
CA VAL A 806 30.90 -4.46 -8.91
C VAL A 806 32.39 -4.39 -8.56
N LYS A 807 33.26 -3.94 -9.48
CA LYS A 807 34.68 -3.70 -9.20
C LYS A 807 34.87 -2.67 -8.08
N ASN A 808 34.12 -1.57 -8.12
CA ASN A 808 34.13 -0.54 -7.07
C ASN A 808 33.63 -1.08 -5.72
N LEU A 809 32.60 -1.93 -5.73
CA LEU A 809 32.10 -2.61 -4.52
C LEU A 809 33.16 -3.56 -3.93
N ALA A 810 33.85 -4.34 -4.76
CA ALA A 810 34.89 -5.27 -4.35
C ALA A 810 36.09 -4.57 -3.68
N ALA A 811 36.40 -3.34 -4.11
CA ALA A 811 37.48 -2.53 -3.54
C ALA A 811 37.18 -2.01 -2.12
N LYS A 812 35.92 -2.02 -1.67
CA LYS A 812 35.56 -1.58 -0.31
C LYS A 812 36.15 -2.52 0.75
N SER A 813 36.61 -1.95 1.87
CA SER A 813 37.22 -2.68 2.99
C SER A 813 36.20 -3.38 3.92
N GLY A 814 34.93 -3.46 3.53
CA GLY A 814 33.83 -4.02 4.32
C GLY A 814 33.81 -5.55 4.33
N ALA A 815 33.19 -6.13 5.36
CA ALA A 815 32.94 -7.56 5.50
C ALA A 815 31.48 -7.95 5.18
N SER A 816 30.74 -7.10 4.45
CA SER A 816 29.38 -7.43 4.04
C SER A 816 29.38 -8.56 3.02
N LYS A 817 28.29 -9.33 2.96
CA LYS A 817 28.10 -10.39 1.95
C LYS A 817 28.26 -9.85 0.53
N ALA A 818 27.66 -8.70 0.24
CA ALA A 818 27.77 -8.02 -1.06
C ALA A 818 29.24 -7.76 -1.47
N VAL A 819 30.09 -7.29 -0.55
CA VAL A 819 31.53 -7.10 -0.82
C VAL A 819 32.24 -8.43 -1.02
N GLY A 820 31.84 -9.48 -0.29
CA GLY A 820 32.34 -10.84 -0.48
C GLY A 820 32.07 -11.37 -1.89
N TYR A 821 30.81 -11.35 -2.32
CA TYR A 821 30.40 -11.79 -3.65
C TYR A 821 31.06 -10.96 -4.77
N ALA A 822 31.17 -9.64 -4.59
CA ALA A 822 31.86 -8.78 -5.54
C ALA A 822 33.34 -9.16 -5.72
N LYS A 823 34.03 -9.54 -4.63
CA LYS A 823 35.42 -10.03 -4.69
C LYS A 823 35.53 -11.37 -5.42
N GLU A 824 34.56 -12.26 -5.22
CA GLU A 824 34.48 -13.54 -5.95
C GLU A 824 34.35 -13.30 -7.46
N ILE A 825 33.44 -12.41 -7.87
CA ILE A 825 33.28 -11.99 -9.28
C ILE A 825 34.60 -11.44 -9.85
N VAL A 826 35.22 -10.46 -9.19
CA VAL A 826 36.45 -9.83 -9.69
C VAL A 826 37.62 -10.80 -9.78
N ASN A 827 37.75 -11.71 -8.82
CA ASN A 827 38.80 -12.74 -8.86
C ASN A 827 38.60 -13.69 -10.05
N LYS A 828 37.36 -14.02 -10.38
CA LYS A 828 37.03 -14.86 -11.53
C LYS A 828 37.31 -14.14 -12.85
N LEU A 829 36.87 -12.89 -13.00
CA LEU A 829 37.17 -12.07 -14.18
C LEU A 829 38.68 -11.89 -14.41
N LYS A 830 39.48 -11.69 -13.34
CA LYS A 830 40.95 -11.61 -13.44
C LYS A 830 41.61 -12.87 -14.01
N SER A 831 41.01 -14.04 -13.79
CA SER A 831 41.51 -15.29 -14.38
C SER A 831 41.22 -15.39 -15.90
N PHE A 832 40.27 -14.60 -16.41
CA PHE A 832 39.93 -14.49 -17.83
C PHE A 832 40.69 -13.36 -18.54
N ASP A 833 40.98 -12.25 -17.86
CA ASP A 833 41.82 -11.15 -18.39
C ASP A 833 43.24 -11.61 -18.80
N THR A 834 43.67 -12.81 -18.40
CA THR A 834 44.95 -13.40 -18.80
C THR A 834 45.02 -13.93 -20.25
N GLU A 835 43.93 -14.03 -21.00
CA GLU A 835 43.93 -14.48 -22.42
C GLU A 835 43.62 -13.38 -23.46
N ILE A 836 43.22 -12.18 -23.04
CA ILE A 836 42.93 -11.04 -23.94
C ILE A 836 43.98 -9.95 -23.69
N ILE A 837 45.04 -9.94 -24.52
CA ILE A 837 46.25 -9.14 -24.31
C ILE A 837 46.04 -7.63 -24.61
N LYS A 838 46.43 -6.80 -23.61
CA LYS A 838 47.00 -5.43 -23.60
C LYS A 838 46.16 -4.23 -24.09
N GLU A 839 45.85 -3.29 -23.18
CA GLU A 839 46.54 -1.99 -23.01
C GLU A 839 45.92 -1.13 -21.87
N PRO A 840 46.57 -0.04 -21.42
CA PRO A 840 47.19 0.11 -20.10
C PRO A 840 46.24 0.54 -18.96
N GLU A 841 46.60 0.12 -17.74
CA GLU A 841 46.12 0.71 -16.49
C GLU A 841 46.55 2.19 -16.42
N ASN A 842 45.64 3.11 -16.74
CA ASN A 842 45.63 4.41 -16.11
C ASN A 842 44.57 4.39 -15.01
N SER A 843 45.04 4.25 -13.77
CA SER A 843 44.28 4.60 -12.59
C SER A 843 44.08 6.12 -12.58
N GLU A 844 43.04 6.59 -13.25
CA GLU A 844 42.48 7.89 -12.92
C GLU A 844 41.66 7.72 -11.63
N GLU A 845 42.12 8.38 -10.57
CA GLU A 845 41.28 8.68 -9.41
C GLU A 845 39.97 9.28 -9.92
N ALA A 846 38.85 8.76 -9.39
CA ALA A 846 37.51 9.22 -9.69
C ALA A 846 37.48 10.75 -9.84
N SER A 847 37.16 11.20 -11.05
CA SER A 847 37.01 12.61 -11.36
C SER A 847 35.86 13.18 -10.53
N ASP A 848 36.18 14.13 -9.65
CA ASP A 848 35.26 15.13 -9.13
C ASP A 848 34.54 15.75 -10.34
N THR A 849 33.34 15.25 -10.64
CA THR A 849 32.50 15.86 -11.65
C THR A 849 31.95 17.12 -11.01
N PRO A 850 32.25 18.33 -11.52
CA PRO A 850 31.74 19.56 -10.92
C PRO A 850 30.21 19.51 -10.96
N ILE A 851 29.56 19.76 -9.80
CA ILE A 851 28.10 19.85 -9.69
C ILE A 851 27.60 20.82 -10.77
N SER A 852 26.74 20.34 -11.66
CA SER A 852 26.17 21.19 -12.70
C SER A 852 25.29 22.27 -12.06
N LYS A 853 25.19 23.44 -12.69
CA LYS A 853 24.37 24.55 -12.17
C LYS A 853 22.92 24.12 -11.90
N ASN A 854 22.36 23.26 -12.76
CA ASN A 854 21.00 22.75 -12.63
C ASN A 854 20.83 21.79 -11.43
N ASP A 855 21.83 20.98 -11.13
CA ASP A 855 21.81 20.01 -10.02
C ASP A 855 21.88 20.70 -8.65
N PHE A 856 22.70 21.76 -8.53
CA PHE A 856 22.75 22.56 -7.30
C PHE A 856 21.41 23.24 -6.99
N ASP A 857 20.74 23.82 -7.99
CA ASP A 857 19.50 24.56 -7.80
C ASP A 857 18.30 23.63 -7.46
N GLU A 858 18.34 22.35 -7.84
CA GLU A 858 17.36 21.33 -7.42
C GLU A 858 17.54 20.90 -5.94
N VAL A 859 18.78 20.88 -5.43
CA VAL A 859 19.08 20.55 -4.02
C VAL A 859 18.96 21.77 -3.10
N TRP A 860 19.38 22.95 -3.58
CA TRP A 860 19.40 24.19 -2.81
C TRP A 860 18.21 25.11 -3.18
N VAL A 861 17.01 24.64 -2.87
CA VAL A 861 15.75 25.32 -3.23
C VAL A 861 15.62 26.67 -2.51
N THR A 862 15.16 27.68 -3.25
CA THR A 862 14.77 28.99 -2.69
C THR A 862 13.43 28.86 -1.96
N LEU A 863 13.44 29.15 -0.66
CA LEU A 863 12.28 29.02 0.23
C LEU A 863 11.63 30.40 0.51
N PRO A 864 10.37 30.43 0.94
CA PRO A 864 9.64 31.69 1.20
C PRO A 864 10.24 32.50 2.36
N GLU A 865 9.78 33.74 2.52
CA GLU A 865 10.27 34.63 3.58
C GLU A 865 10.14 34.00 4.97
N PRO A 866 11.20 34.03 5.79
CA PRO A 866 11.22 33.40 7.10
C PRO A 866 10.29 34.12 8.07
N LYS A 867 9.42 33.37 8.75
CA LYS A 867 8.61 33.89 9.85
C LYS A 867 9.46 34.00 11.12
N THR A 868 9.18 35.04 11.91
CA THR A 868 9.86 35.26 13.18
C THR A 868 9.42 34.22 14.21
N LEU A 869 10.39 33.54 14.82
CA LEU A 869 10.14 32.60 15.92
C LEU A 869 9.45 33.29 17.10
N ILE A 870 8.29 32.77 17.51
CA ILE A 870 7.49 33.34 18.60
C ILE A 870 7.94 32.76 19.95
N PRO A 871 8.54 33.56 20.86
CA PRO A 871 8.91 33.07 22.18
C PRO A 871 7.66 32.89 23.06
N ASP A 872 7.64 31.83 23.87
CA ASP A 872 6.55 31.51 24.80
C ASP A 872 6.99 31.40 26.27
N ASN A 873 8.30 31.48 26.55
CA ASN A 873 8.91 31.35 27.88
C ASN A 873 8.55 30.03 28.60
N VAL A 874 8.10 29.01 27.88
CA VAL A 874 7.79 27.70 28.44
C VAL A 874 9.07 26.90 28.61
N SER A 875 9.20 26.18 29.72
CA SER A 875 10.29 25.21 29.90
C SER A 875 9.78 23.80 29.65
N MET A 876 10.59 23.01 28.95
CA MET A 876 10.24 21.66 28.52
C MET A 876 11.27 20.65 29.04
N SER A 877 10.79 19.51 29.51
CA SER A 877 11.62 18.30 29.65
C SER A 877 11.03 17.17 28.82
N VAL A 878 11.90 16.28 28.35
CA VAL A 878 11.51 15.15 27.49
C VAL A 878 11.94 13.87 28.18
N LYS A 879 11.04 12.89 28.19
CA LYS A 879 11.29 11.52 28.67
C LYS A 879 10.81 10.52 27.62
N THR A 880 11.48 9.38 27.52
CA THR A 880 11.01 8.27 26.69
C THR A 880 10.07 7.37 27.47
N VAL A 881 8.89 7.07 26.93
CA VAL A 881 7.88 6.16 27.50
C VAL A 881 7.55 5.07 26.50
N GLU A 882 7.44 3.82 26.97
CA GLU A 882 7.05 2.68 26.14
C GLU A 882 5.53 2.49 26.22
N ILE A 883 4.81 2.74 25.11
CA ILE A 883 3.34 2.57 25.06
C ILE A 883 2.97 1.14 24.66
N ARG A 884 3.76 0.52 23.77
CA ARG A 884 3.63 -0.87 23.35
C ARG A 884 5.01 -1.51 23.33
N LYS A 885 5.08 -2.84 23.37
CA LYS A 885 6.34 -3.58 23.29
C LYS A 885 7.11 -3.15 22.03
N ASN A 886 8.27 -2.53 22.22
CA ASN A 886 9.13 -1.93 21.18
C ASN A 886 8.64 -0.61 20.55
N GLU A 887 7.59 0.04 21.06
CA GLU A 887 7.13 1.35 20.62
C GLU A 887 7.42 2.41 21.69
N LYS A 888 8.51 3.13 21.50
CA LYS A 888 8.99 4.19 22.40
C LYS A 888 8.61 5.57 21.87
N VAL A 889 7.79 6.28 22.63
CA VAL A 889 7.37 7.65 22.31
C VAL A 889 7.96 8.65 23.28
N PHE A 890 7.97 9.92 22.90
CA PHE A 890 8.35 11.00 23.80
C PHE A 890 7.14 11.48 24.60
N GLN A 891 7.34 11.59 25.90
CA GLN A 891 6.50 12.37 26.80
C GLN A 891 7.19 13.73 26.99
N PHE A 892 6.52 14.80 26.55
CA PHE A 892 6.95 16.17 26.76
C PHE A 892 6.25 16.72 27.99
N ASN A 893 7.03 17.20 28.95
CA ASN A 893 6.53 17.82 30.16
C ASN A 893 6.78 19.32 30.10
N LEU A 894 5.71 20.10 30.03
CA LEU A 894 5.76 21.56 29.90
C LEU A 894 5.41 22.24 31.22
N ASN A 895 6.25 23.19 31.63
CA ASN A 895 5.97 24.07 32.76
C ASN A 895 5.65 25.47 32.23
N LEU A 896 4.39 25.88 32.43
CA LEU A 896 3.91 27.20 32.02
C LEU A 896 4.21 28.24 33.11
N PRO A 897 4.83 29.39 32.78
CA PRO A 897 5.23 30.39 33.78
C PRO A 897 4.10 30.91 34.67
N ASP A 898 2.89 30.99 34.12
CA ASP A 898 1.73 31.57 34.82
C ASP A 898 0.94 30.57 35.65
N VAL A 899 1.24 29.27 35.49
CA VAL A 899 0.59 28.20 36.24
C VAL A 899 1.66 27.26 36.79
N PRO A 900 2.54 27.77 37.69
CA PRO A 900 3.68 27.00 38.20
C PRO A 900 3.25 25.86 39.12
N GLU A 901 1.96 25.74 39.44
CA GLU A 901 1.41 24.69 40.31
C GLU A 901 1.27 23.34 39.59
N TYR A 902 1.23 23.36 38.26
CA TYR A 902 0.98 22.19 37.42
C TYR A 902 2.04 22.02 36.33
N GLU A 903 2.32 20.76 36.02
CA GLU A 903 3.06 20.35 34.82
C GLU A 903 2.06 19.84 33.78
N TYR A 904 2.31 20.09 32.50
CA TYR A 904 1.44 19.63 31.42
C TYR A 904 2.16 18.54 30.61
N GLN A 905 1.65 17.31 30.70
CA GLN A 905 2.22 16.14 30.04
C GLN A 905 1.58 15.92 28.67
N ILE A 906 2.40 15.83 27.64
CA ILE A 906 2.01 15.66 26.24
C ILE A 906 2.62 14.38 25.71
N THR A 907 1.79 13.53 25.10
CA THR A 907 2.22 12.30 24.44
C THR A 907 1.55 12.17 23.09
N ILE A 908 2.33 12.05 22.02
CA ILE A 908 1.83 11.97 20.64
C ILE A 908 2.25 10.62 20.04
N ALA A 909 1.32 9.67 19.92
CA ALA A 909 1.63 8.32 19.42
C ALA A 909 1.20 8.08 17.95
N GLY A 910 0.43 8.98 17.33
CA GLY A 910 0.02 8.82 15.93
C GLY A 910 -0.69 10.04 15.35
N TRP A 911 -1.82 10.44 15.93
CA TRP A 911 -2.64 11.54 15.40
C TRP A 911 -2.02 12.92 15.70
N ILE A 912 -1.56 13.61 14.65
CA ILE A 912 -0.92 14.96 14.74
C ILE A 912 -1.81 16.10 14.23
N TYR A 913 -3.10 15.86 13.97
CA TYR A 913 -3.99 16.83 13.33
C TYR A 913 -4.08 18.15 14.10
N GLY A 914 -4.20 18.11 15.43
CA GLY A 914 -4.27 19.32 16.25
C GLY A 914 -3.03 20.20 16.08
N LEU A 915 -1.84 19.60 16.09
CA LEU A 915 -0.61 20.33 15.87
C LEU A 915 -0.50 20.82 14.42
N ARG A 916 -0.83 19.98 13.44
CA ARG A 916 -0.66 20.26 12.01
C ARG A 916 -1.66 21.28 11.44
N ASN A 917 -2.95 21.13 11.72
CA ASN A 917 -4.01 21.93 11.10
C ASN A 917 -4.53 23.04 12.02
N GLU A 918 -4.38 22.89 13.34
CA GLU A 918 -5.00 23.81 14.31
C GLU A 918 -3.95 24.62 15.10
N GLY A 919 -2.68 24.22 15.04
CA GLY A 919 -1.58 24.88 15.76
C GLY A 919 -1.66 24.71 17.29
N GLN A 920 -2.35 23.69 17.78
CA GLN A 920 -2.59 23.45 19.20
C GLN A 920 -2.38 21.98 19.57
N ILE A 921 -2.22 21.68 20.87
CA ILE A 921 -1.89 20.33 21.30
C ILE A 921 -2.62 19.92 22.58
N SER A 922 -3.01 18.65 22.63
CA SER A 922 -3.64 18.04 23.79
C SER A 922 -2.61 17.68 24.86
N ALA A 923 -2.94 17.94 26.13
CA ALA A 923 -2.08 17.66 27.29
C ALA A 923 -2.91 17.18 28.51
N PHE A 924 -2.25 16.51 29.45
CA PHE A 924 -2.81 16.15 30.75
C PHE A 924 -2.17 17.00 31.85
N ARG A 925 -2.98 17.43 32.82
CA ARG A 925 -2.50 18.15 34.01
C ARG A 925 -1.90 17.16 35.00
N ALA A 926 -0.65 17.37 35.36
CA ALA A 926 0.09 16.56 36.32
C ALA A 926 0.63 17.40 37.48
N ASN A 927 0.82 16.76 38.62
CA ASN A 927 1.53 17.34 39.74
C ASN A 927 3.06 17.30 39.49
N HIS A 928 3.84 17.95 40.34
CA HIS A 928 5.31 17.99 40.22
C HIS A 928 6.00 16.63 40.45
N ASN A 929 5.26 15.63 40.94
CA ASN A 929 5.75 14.24 41.04
C ASN A 929 5.50 13.45 39.74
N GLY A 930 4.83 14.05 38.76
CA GLY A 930 4.50 13.45 37.47
C GLY A 930 3.21 12.63 37.47
N GLU A 931 2.41 12.67 38.53
CA GLU A 931 1.12 11.98 38.61
C GLU A 931 0.02 12.86 38.02
N ILE A 932 -0.81 12.29 37.14
CA ILE A 932 -1.97 12.97 36.56
C ILE A 932 -2.97 13.25 37.69
N ILE A 933 -3.40 14.50 37.82
CA ILE A 933 -4.20 14.96 38.96
C ILE A 933 -5.64 14.44 38.90
N ASP A 934 -6.16 14.24 37.69
CA ASP A 934 -7.52 13.76 37.44
C ASP A 934 -7.52 12.84 36.22
N GLU A 935 -7.46 11.53 36.45
CA GLU A 935 -7.49 10.51 35.38
C GLU A 935 -8.87 10.43 34.69
N GLU A 936 -9.92 10.96 35.31
CA GLU A 936 -11.30 10.96 34.78
C GLU A 936 -11.62 12.22 33.93
N GLU A 937 -10.91 13.34 34.12
CA GLU A 937 -11.11 14.56 33.33
C GLU A 937 -10.53 14.44 31.90
N LYS A 938 -11.28 14.93 30.90
CA LYS A 938 -10.82 15.01 29.50
C LYS A 938 -9.54 15.84 29.39
N SER A 939 -8.64 15.45 28.49
CA SER A 939 -7.39 16.17 28.18
C SER A 939 -7.65 17.66 27.89
N VAL A 940 -6.77 18.53 28.38
CA VAL A 940 -6.80 19.97 28.10
C VAL A 940 -6.05 20.29 26.81
N TRP A 941 -6.32 21.45 26.23
CA TRP A 941 -5.70 21.92 24.98
C TRP A 941 -4.81 23.12 25.24
N LEU A 942 -3.57 23.06 24.75
CA LEU A 942 -2.58 24.11 24.83
C LEU A 942 -2.45 24.79 23.47
N HIS A 943 -2.57 26.11 23.43
CA HIS A 943 -2.39 26.90 22.21
C HIS A 943 -1.76 28.25 22.52
N TYR A 944 -1.12 28.87 21.52
CA TYR A 944 -0.60 30.22 21.67
C TYR A 944 -1.74 31.24 21.52
N ASP A 945 -1.84 32.17 22.47
CA ASP A 945 -2.77 33.29 22.44
C ASP A 945 -2.02 34.56 21.99
N ASN A 946 -2.36 35.08 20.81
CA ASN A 946 -1.67 36.22 20.21
C ASN A 946 -1.90 37.54 20.97
N ILE A 947 -2.99 37.64 21.74
CA ILE A 947 -3.32 38.82 22.55
C ILE A 947 -2.54 38.76 23.87
N LYS A 948 -2.54 37.60 24.53
CA LYS A 948 -1.84 37.39 25.81
C LYS A 948 -0.34 37.12 25.65
N LYS A 949 0.12 36.86 24.43
CA LYS A 949 1.52 36.59 24.06
C LYS A 949 2.14 35.41 24.82
N LYS A 950 1.36 34.34 25.02
CA LYS A 950 1.76 33.15 25.78
C LYS A 950 0.96 31.91 25.37
N ILE A 951 1.44 30.73 25.77
CA ILE A 951 0.63 29.51 25.72
C ILE A 951 -0.43 29.57 26.82
N VAL A 952 -1.69 29.30 26.44
CA VAL A 952 -2.83 29.23 27.35
C VAL A 952 -3.43 27.83 27.37
N VAL A 953 -4.13 27.52 28.46
CA VAL A 953 -4.77 26.24 28.71
C VAL A 953 -6.26 26.39 28.51
N SER A 954 -6.80 25.60 27.60
CA SER A 954 -8.22 25.56 27.25
C SER A 954 -8.81 24.20 27.61
N ARG A 955 -10.05 24.19 28.11
CA ARG A 955 -10.76 22.94 28.46
C ARG A 955 -11.22 22.19 27.20
N PHE A 956 -11.58 22.93 26.17
CA PHE A 956 -12.17 22.42 24.93
C PHE A 956 -11.19 22.57 23.76
N ARG A 957 -11.23 21.62 22.82
CA ARG A 957 -10.44 21.68 21.57
C ARG A 957 -10.85 22.87 20.71
N ASN A 958 -12.16 23.06 20.52
CA ASN A 958 -12.72 24.28 19.98
C ASN A 958 -13.05 25.22 21.14
N TRP A 959 -12.03 25.90 21.64
CA TRP A 959 -12.15 26.87 22.73
C TRP A 959 -12.90 28.16 22.34
N ARG A 960 -13.19 28.36 21.04
CA ARG A 960 -14.00 29.49 20.56
C ARG A 960 -15.49 29.26 20.78
N ASN A 961 -15.93 28.01 20.63
CA ASN A 961 -17.34 27.60 20.78
C ASN A 961 -17.59 26.75 22.03
N GLU A 962 -16.56 26.50 22.84
CA GLU A 962 -16.62 25.63 24.03
C GLU A 962 -17.03 24.18 23.72
N GLU A 963 -16.53 23.64 22.61
CA GLU A 963 -16.86 22.29 22.12
C GLU A 963 -15.62 21.40 21.95
N ASN A 964 -15.81 20.08 22.02
CA ASN A 964 -14.72 19.11 21.83
C ASN A 964 -14.40 18.81 20.34
N GLY A 965 -15.12 19.45 19.40
CA GLY A 965 -14.91 19.33 17.96
C GLY A 965 -13.61 19.99 17.47
N PRO A 966 -13.26 19.83 16.18
CA PRO A 966 -12.15 20.55 15.54
C PRO A 966 -12.23 22.06 15.75
N LEU A 967 -11.07 22.72 15.79
CA LEU A 967 -11.02 24.18 15.90
C LEU A 967 -11.61 24.83 14.65
N GLU A 968 -12.69 25.59 14.82
CA GLU A 968 -13.29 26.36 13.72
C GLU A 968 -12.58 27.70 13.51
N GLY A 969 -12.39 28.08 12.25
CA GLY A 969 -11.73 29.32 11.84
C GLY A 969 -10.21 29.16 11.66
N GLU A 970 -9.47 30.27 11.76
CA GLU A 970 -8.02 30.27 11.56
C GLU A 970 -7.27 29.48 12.65
N SER A 971 -6.24 28.74 12.25
CA SER A 971 -5.33 28.01 13.13
C SER A 971 -4.59 28.94 14.09
N THR A 972 -4.19 28.44 15.25
CA THR A 972 -3.37 29.23 16.18
C THR A 972 -1.92 29.32 15.71
N PRO A 973 -1.21 30.44 15.96
CA PRO A 973 0.20 30.56 15.60
C PRO A 973 1.08 29.54 16.31
N TYR A 974 2.16 29.10 15.65
CA TYR A 974 3.15 28.22 16.26
C TYR A 974 4.10 28.99 17.17
N SER A 975 4.12 28.64 18.46
CA SER A 975 5.15 29.11 19.38
C SER A 975 6.42 28.27 19.28
N LYS A 976 7.52 28.76 19.87
CA LYS A 976 8.80 28.04 19.92
C LYS A 976 8.63 26.62 20.44
N THR A 977 7.91 26.41 21.56
CA THR A 977 7.72 25.08 22.15
C THR A 977 6.94 24.14 21.23
N LEU A 978 5.92 24.63 20.53
CA LEU A 978 5.15 23.81 19.58
C LEU A 978 6.00 23.39 18.38
N LEU A 979 6.84 24.30 17.86
CA LEU A 979 7.81 23.96 16.80
C LEU A 979 8.90 23.00 17.31
N THR A 980 9.39 23.19 18.54
CA THR A 980 10.35 22.27 19.17
C THR A 980 9.77 20.86 19.26
N ILE A 981 8.51 20.71 19.68
CA ILE A 981 7.82 19.41 19.71
C ILE A 981 7.70 18.83 18.29
N ALA A 982 7.27 19.62 17.31
CA ALA A 982 7.15 19.17 15.92
C ALA A 982 8.48 18.61 15.36
N VAL A 983 9.60 19.29 15.64
CA VAL A 983 10.94 18.86 15.21
C VAL A 983 11.42 17.65 16.03
N ALA A 984 11.15 17.60 17.33
CA ALA A 984 11.51 16.46 18.20
C ALA A 984 10.87 15.14 17.73
N LEU A 985 9.65 15.19 17.19
CA LEU A 985 8.96 14.00 16.66
C LEU A 985 9.73 13.29 15.53
N LEU A 986 10.64 13.98 14.82
CA LEU A 986 11.52 13.34 13.83
C LEU A 986 12.45 12.28 14.45
N ALA A 987 12.70 12.34 15.75
CA ALA A 987 13.53 11.39 16.48
C ALA A 987 12.75 10.28 17.20
N GLN A 988 11.41 10.31 17.16
CA GLN A 988 10.53 9.38 17.86
C GLN A 988 10.45 8.01 17.14
N ASP A 989 10.09 6.93 17.84
CA ASP A 989 9.73 5.64 17.24
C ASP A 989 8.19 5.50 17.13
N GLY A 990 7.67 4.61 16.27
CA GLY A 990 6.22 4.33 16.14
C GLY A 990 5.50 5.10 15.02
N GLU A 991 4.16 5.01 14.99
CA GLU A 991 3.31 5.53 13.89
C GLU A 991 3.42 7.04 13.68
N SER A 992 3.68 7.79 14.75
CA SER A 992 3.95 9.23 14.71
C SER A 992 5.05 9.67 13.72
N ILE A 993 6.01 8.78 13.38
CA ILE A 993 7.06 9.06 12.37
C ILE A 993 6.45 9.42 11.02
N TYR A 994 5.36 8.74 10.62
CA TYR A 994 4.78 8.89 9.28
C TYR A 994 4.26 10.31 9.04
N GLY A 995 3.72 10.96 10.08
CA GLY A 995 3.24 12.34 10.00
C GLY A 995 4.32 13.41 10.21
N ALA A 996 5.33 13.14 11.05
CA ALA A 996 6.34 14.13 11.45
C ALA A 996 7.19 14.66 10.29
N LYS A 997 7.57 13.77 9.35
CA LYS A 997 8.33 14.15 8.14
C LYS A 997 7.54 15.15 7.28
N SER A 998 6.26 14.85 7.05
CA SER A 998 5.34 15.68 6.26
C SER A 998 5.11 17.04 6.93
N LEU A 999 4.87 17.05 8.24
CA LEU A 999 4.71 18.27 9.02
C LEU A 999 5.95 19.18 8.96
N THR A 1000 7.15 18.65 9.21
CA THR A 1000 8.38 19.47 9.13
C THR A 1000 8.58 20.06 7.74
N LYS A 1001 8.31 19.29 6.68
CA LYS A 1001 8.37 19.76 5.29
C LYS A 1001 7.39 20.91 5.05
N GLU A 1002 6.15 20.79 5.53
CA GLU A 1002 5.13 21.84 5.44
C GLU A 1002 5.53 23.11 6.22
N LEU A 1003 6.06 22.97 7.45
CA LEU A 1003 6.52 24.09 8.27
C LEU A 1003 7.71 24.83 7.64
N ILE A 1004 8.61 24.12 6.95
CA ILE A 1004 9.68 24.76 6.17
C ILE A 1004 9.12 25.47 4.93
N LYS A 1005 8.22 24.83 4.19
CA LYS A 1005 7.58 25.39 2.98
C LYS A 1005 6.66 26.58 3.26
N THR A 1006 6.22 26.77 4.51
CA THR A 1006 5.41 27.92 4.95
C THR A 1006 6.23 29.00 5.66
N GLY A 1007 7.54 28.79 5.84
CA GLY A 1007 8.47 29.73 6.47
C GLY A 1007 8.47 29.72 8.02
N GLU A 1008 7.64 28.89 8.66
CA GLU A 1008 7.58 28.72 10.13
C GLU A 1008 8.90 28.15 10.68
N LEU A 1009 9.46 27.15 9.98
CA LEU A 1009 10.80 26.63 10.22
C LEU A 1009 11.78 27.20 9.20
N ASN A 1010 12.85 27.81 9.69
CA ASN A 1010 13.91 28.42 8.90
C ASN A 1010 15.27 28.19 9.59
N VAL A 1011 16.36 28.68 8.99
CA VAL A 1011 17.73 28.47 9.48
C VAL A 1011 17.86 28.89 10.95
N GLU A 1012 17.34 30.06 11.34
CA GLU A 1012 17.51 30.57 12.70
C GLU A 1012 16.60 29.86 13.70
N SER A 1013 15.33 29.60 13.35
CA SER A 1013 14.44 28.84 14.25
C SER A 1013 14.91 27.41 14.46
N LEU A 1014 15.39 26.72 13.42
CA LEU A 1014 15.98 25.38 13.56
C LEU A 1014 17.31 25.40 14.32
N ARG A 1015 18.12 26.44 14.20
CA ARG A 1015 19.36 26.60 14.99
C ARG A 1015 19.03 26.59 16.47
N ASP A 1016 18.07 27.42 16.88
CA ASP A 1016 17.67 27.55 18.28
C ASP A 1016 16.99 26.28 18.81
N ILE A 1017 16.07 25.70 18.03
CA ILE A 1017 15.40 24.43 18.37
C ILE A 1017 16.41 23.29 18.49
N THR A 1018 17.35 23.15 17.54
CA THR A 1018 18.34 22.06 17.56
C THR A 1018 19.23 22.17 18.80
N ARG A 1019 19.68 23.38 19.17
CA ARG A 1019 20.47 23.58 20.39
C ARG A 1019 19.73 23.15 21.64
N GLU A 1020 18.44 23.43 21.73
CA GLU A 1020 17.59 23.00 22.84
C GLU A 1020 17.44 21.47 22.87
N LEU A 1021 17.11 20.87 21.73
CA LEU A 1021 16.93 19.41 21.61
C LEU A 1021 18.21 18.63 21.96
N LEU A 1022 19.39 19.15 21.64
CA LEU A 1022 20.68 18.55 21.97
C LEU A 1022 20.98 18.49 23.48
N LEU A 1023 20.22 19.22 24.31
CA LEU A 1023 20.34 19.16 25.77
C LEU A 1023 19.56 17.98 26.38
N HIS A 1024 18.65 17.34 25.63
CA HIS A 1024 17.84 16.23 26.11
C HIS A 1024 18.48 14.88 25.74
N GLU A 1025 18.87 14.07 26.73
CA GLU A 1025 19.58 12.80 26.50
C GLU A 1025 18.72 11.74 25.78
N ASP A 1026 17.40 11.78 25.96
CA ASP A 1026 16.43 10.88 25.31
C ASP A 1026 16.33 11.12 23.80
N ILE A 1027 16.69 12.32 23.32
CA ILE A 1027 16.57 12.68 21.90
C ILE A 1027 17.86 12.32 21.18
N SER A 1028 17.78 11.33 20.28
CA SER A 1028 18.93 10.93 19.48
C SER A 1028 19.18 11.92 18.34
N PRO A 1029 20.33 12.64 18.31
CA PRO A 1029 20.63 13.58 17.23
C PRO A 1029 20.77 12.86 15.87
N ALA A 1030 21.25 11.61 15.89
CA ALA A 1030 21.35 10.78 14.70
C ALA A 1030 20.00 10.32 14.13
N LYS A 1031 18.91 10.30 14.94
CA LYS A 1031 17.55 10.09 14.43
C LYS A 1031 16.97 11.40 13.90
N LEU A 1032 17.18 12.49 14.64
CA LEU A 1032 16.71 13.83 14.30
C LEU A 1032 17.09 14.27 12.87
N VAL A 1033 18.36 14.08 12.50
CA VAL A 1033 18.88 14.49 11.18
C VAL A 1033 18.60 13.50 10.05
N ARG A 1034 17.88 12.39 10.28
CA ARG A 1034 17.53 11.44 9.20
C ARG A 1034 16.69 12.09 8.11
N VAL A 1035 15.92 13.12 8.46
CA VAL A 1035 15.12 13.88 7.50
C VAL A 1035 16.00 14.51 6.40
N VAL A 1036 17.22 14.94 6.74
CA VAL A 1036 18.16 15.58 5.78
C VAL A 1036 18.58 14.61 4.67
N GLU A 1037 18.63 13.32 4.96
CA GLU A 1037 18.98 12.29 3.97
C GLU A 1037 17.84 11.99 3.02
N LYS A 1038 16.59 12.13 3.49
CA LYS A 1038 15.40 11.80 2.73
C LYS A 1038 14.80 12.98 1.97
N GLU A 1039 15.06 14.21 2.41
CA GLU A 1039 14.50 15.43 1.84
C GLU A 1039 15.63 16.32 1.31
N ARG A 1040 16.26 15.89 0.20
CA ARG A 1040 17.38 16.60 -0.43
C ARG A 1040 17.05 18.05 -0.76
N GLU A 1041 15.81 18.33 -1.18
CA GLU A 1041 15.31 19.65 -1.55
C GLU A 1041 15.28 20.66 -0.38
N LEU A 1042 15.35 20.18 0.86
CA LEU A 1042 15.31 21.00 2.07
C LEU A 1042 16.70 21.20 2.68
N LEU A 1043 17.78 20.78 1.99
CA LEU A 1043 19.14 20.94 2.48
C LEU A 1043 19.48 22.40 2.76
N SER A 1044 18.92 23.35 2.00
CA SER A 1044 19.14 24.81 2.14
C SER A 1044 18.81 25.37 3.53
N VAL A 1045 17.97 24.67 4.29
CA VAL A 1045 17.60 25.02 5.68
C VAL A 1045 18.11 23.97 6.67
N LEU A 1046 18.00 22.68 6.35
CA LEU A 1046 18.31 21.59 7.28
C LEU A 1046 19.82 21.43 7.56
N TRP A 1047 20.72 21.98 6.73
CA TRP A 1047 22.17 21.94 6.97
C TRP A 1047 22.54 22.50 8.35
N VAL A 1048 21.78 23.48 8.87
CA VAL A 1048 22.06 24.12 10.16
C VAL A 1048 22.02 23.11 11.31
N MET A 1049 21.13 22.10 11.22
CA MET A 1049 21.02 21.05 12.22
C MET A 1049 22.29 20.19 12.27
N LEU A 1050 22.88 19.89 11.09
CA LEU A 1050 24.15 19.17 10.99
C LEU A 1050 25.29 19.97 11.64
N SER A 1051 25.34 21.27 11.35
CA SER A 1051 26.38 22.16 11.87
C SER A 1051 26.33 22.30 13.40
N GLU A 1052 25.14 22.49 13.99
CA GLU A 1052 24.97 22.61 15.44
C GLU A 1052 25.26 21.27 16.16
N CYS A 1053 24.92 20.14 15.53
CA CYS A 1053 25.29 18.82 16.03
C CYS A 1053 26.82 18.60 16.04
N ILE A 1054 27.53 19.01 14.98
CA ILE A 1054 29.00 18.93 14.91
C ILE A 1054 29.63 19.82 15.96
N LYS A 1055 29.13 21.05 16.13
CA LYS A 1055 29.59 21.99 17.16
C LYS A 1055 29.44 21.43 18.57
N TYR A 1056 28.27 20.88 18.88
CA TYR A 1056 28.02 20.24 20.18
C TYR A 1056 28.90 19.00 20.40
N ALA A 1057 29.06 18.16 19.37
CA ALA A 1057 29.92 16.98 19.44
C ALA A 1057 31.40 17.34 19.59
N GLY A 1058 31.89 18.40 18.93
CA GLY A 1058 33.24 18.92 19.10
C GLY A 1058 33.51 19.35 20.54
N ALA A 1059 32.59 20.13 21.12
CA ALA A 1059 32.67 20.52 22.53
C ALA A 1059 32.70 19.31 23.49
N LYS A 1060 31.85 18.31 23.26
CA LYS A 1060 31.90 17.04 24.03
C LYS A 1060 33.19 16.26 23.79
N THR A 1061 33.72 16.26 22.57
CA THR A 1061 34.97 15.55 22.25
C THR A 1061 36.15 16.13 23.01
N VAL A 1062 36.22 17.47 23.12
CA VAL A 1062 37.23 18.15 23.95
C VAL A 1062 37.05 17.82 25.42
N LYS A 1063 35.80 17.83 25.92
CA LYS A 1063 35.49 17.54 27.32
C LYS A 1063 35.78 16.10 27.73
N ASP A 1064 35.36 15.13 26.92
CA ASP A 1064 35.34 13.71 27.24
C ASP A 1064 36.52 12.94 26.59
N ASN A 1065 37.38 13.64 25.85
CA ASN A 1065 38.50 13.12 25.04
C ASN A 1065 38.10 12.04 24.02
N LYS A 1066 36.80 11.96 23.68
CA LYS A 1066 36.25 10.99 22.75
C LYS A 1066 34.97 11.54 22.09
N PRO A 1067 34.81 11.41 20.76
CA PRO A 1067 33.60 11.84 20.11
C PRO A 1067 32.37 10.98 20.50
N PRO A 1068 31.17 11.59 20.63
CA PRO A 1068 29.93 10.85 20.85
C PRO A 1068 29.67 9.81 19.76
N VAL A 1069 29.15 8.64 20.10
CA VAL A 1069 28.96 7.55 19.12
C VAL A 1069 28.06 7.96 17.95
N TRP A 1070 27.02 8.74 18.24
CA TRP A 1070 26.01 9.19 17.26
C TRP A 1070 26.57 10.13 16.18
N ILE A 1071 27.72 10.81 16.41
CA ILE A 1071 28.30 11.76 15.44
C ILE A 1071 28.72 11.08 14.14
N ASN A 1072 29.02 9.77 14.18
CA ASN A 1072 29.36 8.99 13.00
C ASN A 1072 28.31 9.14 11.90
N ARG A 1073 27.02 9.17 12.27
CA ARG A 1073 25.93 9.27 11.29
C ARG A 1073 25.87 10.65 10.66
N ILE A 1074 25.99 11.72 11.46
CA ILE A 1074 25.96 13.09 10.94
C ILE A 1074 27.15 13.35 10.02
N LEU A 1075 28.34 12.83 10.35
CA LEU A 1075 29.51 12.92 9.47
C LEU A 1075 29.29 12.17 8.14
N ASP A 1076 28.59 11.02 8.14
CA ASP A 1076 28.23 10.35 6.89
C ASP A 1076 27.33 11.24 6.01
N ILE A 1077 26.34 11.91 6.60
CA ILE A 1077 25.44 12.83 5.90
C ILE A 1077 26.21 14.03 5.35
N CYS A 1078 27.10 14.61 6.15
CA CYS A 1078 27.90 15.76 5.73
C CYS A 1078 28.87 15.38 4.59
N ILE A 1079 29.47 14.18 4.63
CA ILE A 1079 30.32 13.69 3.55
C ILE A 1079 29.50 13.48 2.27
N TYR A 1080 28.31 12.90 2.40
CA TYR A 1080 27.41 12.68 1.27
C TYR A 1080 27.02 14.00 0.57
N TYR A 1081 26.75 15.06 1.32
CA TYR A 1081 26.43 16.38 0.78
C TYR A 1081 27.62 17.35 0.69
N ALA A 1082 28.86 16.86 0.85
CA ALA A 1082 30.01 17.74 1.08
C ALA A 1082 30.24 18.74 -0.06
N ASP A 1083 30.06 18.32 -1.31
CA ASP A 1083 30.25 19.18 -2.48
C ASP A 1083 29.17 20.27 -2.56
N TYR A 1084 27.91 19.94 -2.27
CA TYR A 1084 26.82 20.92 -2.17
C TYR A 1084 27.05 21.91 -1.02
N LEU A 1085 27.48 21.44 0.15
CA LEU A 1085 27.78 22.28 1.31
C LEU A 1085 28.95 23.23 1.03
N LYS A 1086 29.98 22.75 0.33
CA LYS A 1086 31.12 23.55 -0.11
C LYS A 1086 30.73 24.60 -1.13
N GLU A 1087 29.95 24.22 -2.15
CA GLU A 1087 29.46 25.13 -3.18
C GLU A 1087 28.55 26.21 -2.57
N ALA A 1088 27.66 25.83 -1.65
CA ALA A 1088 26.78 26.76 -0.94
C ALA A 1088 27.57 27.78 -0.09
N ALA A 1089 28.65 27.34 0.56
CA ALA A 1089 29.57 28.25 1.24
C ALA A 1089 30.32 29.17 0.25
N GLY A 1090 30.75 28.63 -0.90
CA GLY A 1090 31.41 29.40 -1.96
C GLY A 1090 30.51 30.48 -2.58
N ARG A 1091 29.21 30.20 -2.72
CA ARG A 1091 28.19 31.15 -3.20
C ARG A 1091 27.68 32.12 -2.12
N GLY A 1092 28.07 31.92 -0.86
CA GLY A 1092 27.66 32.76 0.27
C GLY A 1092 26.26 32.46 0.83
N PHE A 1093 25.66 31.32 0.48
CA PHE A 1093 24.39 30.87 1.07
C PHE A 1093 24.57 30.36 2.50
N ILE A 1094 25.74 29.79 2.81
CA ILE A 1094 26.14 29.49 4.20
C ILE A 1094 26.96 30.68 4.72
N PRO A 1095 26.58 31.30 5.85
CA PRO A 1095 27.34 32.42 6.42
C PRO A 1095 28.80 32.04 6.68
N PRO A 1096 29.77 32.97 6.50
CA PRO A 1096 31.19 32.68 6.69
C PRO A 1096 31.57 32.10 8.06
N GLU A 1097 30.81 32.42 9.11
CA GLU A 1097 31.02 31.86 10.44
C GLU A 1097 30.59 30.39 10.54
N ASP A 1098 29.47 30.02 9.89
CA ASP A 1098 28.99 28.65 9.88
C ASP A 1098 29.77 27.77 8.90
N ALA A 1099 30.28 28.35 7.81
CA ALA A 1099 31.15 27.69 6.84
C ALA A 1099 32.48 27.20 7.43
N LYS A 1100 32.83 27.61 8.65
CA LYS A 1100 33.99 27.07 9.40
C LYS A 1100 33.74 25.70 10.01
N TRP A 1101 32.47 25.26 10.11
CA TRP A 1101 32.08 23.99 10.74
C TRP A 1101 32.71 23.79 12.11
N GLN A 1102 32.52 24.77 13.01
CA GLN A 1102 33.09 24.75 14.36
C GLN A 1102 32.82 23.41 15.06
N GLY A 1103 33.83 22.82 15.71
CA GLY A 1103 33.73 21.51 16.35
C GLY A 1103 34.28 20.36 15.48
N LEU A 1104 34.38 20.53 14.16
CA LEU A 1104 34.84 19.48 13.26
C LEU A 1104 36.33 19.14 13.41
N LEU A 1105 37.19 20.17 13.55
CA LEU A 1105 38.62 19.99 13.77
C LEU A 1105 38.91 19.32 15.12
N GLU A 1106 38.15 19.67 16.15
CA GLU A 1106 38.24 19.05 17.47
C GLU A 1106 37.93 17.54 17.42
N ILE A 1107 36.98 17.12 16.57
CA ILE A 1107 36.71 15.70 16.32
C ILE A 1107 37.84 15.06 15.52
N ALA A 1108 38.32 15.71 14.46
CA ALA A 1108 39.38 15.20 13.59
C ALA A 1108 40.74 15.03 14.30
N ASN A 1109 41.02 15.88 15.30
CA ASN A 1109 42.26 15.88 16.07
C ASN A 1109 42.22 15.03 17.34
N SER A 1110 41.09 14.38 17.63
CA SER A 1110 40.98 13.46 18.77
C SER A 1110 41.93 12.26 18.62
N THR A 1111 42.49 11.79 19.74
CA THR A 1111 43.39 10.62 19.80
C THR A 1111 42.65 9.31 20.08
N ALA A 1112 41.33 9.34 20.25
CA ALA A 1112 40.52 8.16 20.52
C ALA A 1112 40.51 7.17 19.35
N LYS A 1113 40.27 5.88 19.60
CA LYS A 1113 40.00 4.91 18.51
C LYS A 1113 38.53 4.99 18.10
N SER A 1114 38.23 5.80 17.08
CA SER A 1114 36.86 5.95 16.54
C SER A 1114 36.86 6.15 15.02
N ALA A 1115 35.92 5.51 14.32
CA ALA A 1115 35.70 5.72 12.89
C ALA A 1115 35.30 7.17 12.56
N ALA A 1116 34.68 7.88 13.51
CA ALA A 1116 34.27 9.27 13.36
C ALA A 1116 35.44 10.19 13.03
N ILE A 1117 36.64 9.89 13.55
CA ILE A 1117 37.84 10.72 13.35
C ILE A 1117 38.29 10.63 11.90
N LYS A 1118 38.30 9.42 11.30
CA LYS A 1118 38.63 9.24 9.89
C LYS A 1118 37.63 9.99 9.00
N LYS A 1119 36.34 9.92 9.32
CA LYS A 1119 35.28 10.63 8.60
C LYS A 1119 35.42 12.15 8.73
N ALA A 1120 35.69 12.66 9.93
CA ALA A 1120 35.92 14.08 10.16
C ALA A 1120 37.12 14.60 9.34
N LYS A 1121 38.22 13.85 9.27
CA LYS A 1121 39.38 14.21 8.43
C LYS A 1121 39.04 14.24 6.93
N ILE A 1122 38.23 13.29 6.46
CA ILE A 1122 37.74 13.29 5.08
C ILE A 1122 36.91 14.55 4.82
N LEU A 1123 35.96 14.86 5.71
CA LEU A 1123 35.09 16.03 5.56
C LEU A 1123 35.87 17.36 5.60
N VAL A 1124 36.84 17.50 6.51
CA VAL A 1124 37.77 18.65 6.58
C VAL A 1124 38.46 18.86 5.23
N LYS A 1125 38.95 17.77 4.62
CA LYS A 1125 39.62 17.82 3.32
C LYS A 1125 38.67 18.27 2.20
N ILE A 1126 37.46 17.71 2.12
CA ILE A 1126 36.50 18.03 1.04
C ILE A 1126 36.06 19.50 1.14
N LEU A 1127 35.72 19.95 2.35
CA LEU A 1127 35.28 21.33 2.63
C LEU A 1127 36.41 22.36 2.52
N GLY A 1128 37.67 21.94 2.39
CA GLY A 1128 38.82 22.84 2.26
C GLY A 1128 39.18 23.60 3.53
N LEU A 1129 38.84 23.05 4.70
CA LEU A 1129 39.15 23.65 5.99
C LEU A 1129 40.64 23.45 6.30
N ARG A 1130 41.34 24.51 6.72
CA ARG A 1130 42.76 24.44 7.10
C ARG A 1130 42.87 24.02 8.57
N GLU A 1131 43.74 23.05 8.84
CA GLU A 1131 44.16 22.66 10.21
C GLU A 1131 44.88 23.80 10.95
#